data_AF-A0A254RUC7-F1
#
_entry.id   AF-A0A254RUC7-F1
#
_cell.length_a   1.000
_cell.length_b   1.000
_cell.length_c   1.000
_cell.angle_alpha   90.00
_cell.angle_beta   90.00
_cell.angle_gamma   90.00
#
_symmetry.space_group_name_H-M   'P 1'
#
loop_
_entity.id
_entity.type
_entity.pdbx_description
1 polymer ?
#
loop_
_entity_poly.entity_id
_entity_poly.type
_entity_poly.pdbx_seq_one_letter_code
_entity_poly.pdbx_strand_id
1 'polypeptide(L)'
;MEVVLMSKKCFYIVFLFFAFFAFAEDWDGSTSKPSSKEIDGVEYYVITSPSELAWFAYQVNEKGESKINAILGNDIHFMDNDSLTSKISSSTIGASNSSVYDGIFDGAGFTIFGLFSNGAIFGYTGENFILRNFSVKKSNVVTWVALNYGVIENSIEENDGAKQIAGFAYTNYGSIKNCFAKNFGIAFINRGLIEKCNSTGTIGAYYSSGYSGGAFNEIKQAANRAGIVINNYGKVKNCTFEPINKVVVTNGYFGGISVYSGKNGIVENCLFNGKIKLQNKESSPIHMVFGGIVASTSENTQILNSIAFVESLIVNGVGDGSIGGIVGDMDGYTSGSADLGGIVSGSYANIQIDSLVSPNNSNSGTYYNVYVGGIAGEANLCDLNNSRSNLIIGEGVNIGSKNFFYASSLVASIQGASYNNSQISASYGVLKTKKNAKNHRYGGVTFEASYSRLSNVYYDKAISTPDTMHAVGKLDGNSTQTNVLGKTTAVMQSPAFVETLNTNAGLDDDSGVWQYCEGNYPILVSEGSCEEFYSKFGLSSSSQSSSSSTESSSSISSSSVESSSSQAPSSSSEKSSSSSKEDSSSSVAPPSSSSEEQSSSSVVPSSSSAKQESSSSEAKSSSSAKSSSSKANSSSSEKSNFVMAPPQKKFNLAVNGMTITLSNTQGGNVRIFDALGHLVVAKPLSATGTTAITMQTPGNYIVRVSGKCEVVILK
;
A
#
# COMPACT_ATOMS: atom_id res chain seq x y z
N MET A 1 -43.61 57.49 -59.31
CA MET A 1 -43.19 56.34 -60.13
C MET A 1 -42.56 55.36 -59.17
N GLU A 2 -43.05 54.12 -59.14
CA GLU A 2 -42.64 53.01 -58.27
C GLU A 2 -42.88 53.21 -56.74
N VAL A 3 -43.28 52.25 -55.87
CA VAL A 3 -43.24 50.76 -55.81
C VAL A 3 -41.93 50.22 -55.19
N VAL A 4 -41.87 49.34 -54.17
CA VAL A 4 -42.84 48.90 -53.12
C VAL A 4 -42.11 48.05 -52.03
N LEU A 5 -42.62 47.98 -50.78
CA LEU A 5 -42.21 47.03 -49.69
C LEU A 5 -40.72 47.10 -49.24
N MET A 6 -40.21 46.47 -48.16
CA MET A 6 -40.71 45.55 -47.10
C MET A 6 -39.94 45.87 -45.78
N SER A 7 -40.57 46.07 -44.62
CA SER A 7 -40.90 45.06 -43.58
C SER A 7 -39.77 44.55 -42.66
N LYS A 8 -39.90 44.86 -41.36
CA LYS A 8 -39.58 44.00 -40.19
C LYS A 8 -38.19 43.31 -40.12
N LYS A 9 -37.11 44.03 -39.78
CA LYS A 9 -35.86 43.40 -39.25
C LYS A 9 -35.18 44.06 -38.03
N CYS A 10 -35.54 45.28 -37.61
CA CYS A 10 -34.83 46.01 -36.55
C CYS A 10 -35.35 45.81 -35.11
N PHE A 11 -36.22 44.82 -34.83
CA PHE A 11 -36.84 44.64 -33.50
C PHE A 11 -36.62 43.27 -32.84
N TYR A 12 -35.76 42.42 -33.42
CA TYR A 12 -35.56 41.03 -32.97
C TYR A 12 -34.15 40.71 -32.41
N ILE A 13 -33.24 41.68 -32.36
CA ILE A 13 -31.81 41.45 -32.04
C ILE A 13 -31.44 41.85 -30.59
N VAL A 14 -32.35 42.51 -29.85
CA VAL A 14 -32.13 42.88 -28.42
C VAL A 14 -32.65 41.80 -27.45
N PHE A 15 -33.45 40.84 -27.93
CA PHE A 15 -34.06 39.79 -27.08
C PHE A 15 -33.37 38.41 -27.17
N LEU A 16 -32.27 38.30 -27.91
CA LEU A 16 -31.60 37.02 -28.21
C LEU A 16 -30.18 36.94 -27.62
N PHE A 17 -29.93 37.71 -26.56
CA PHE A 17 -28.72 37.61 -25.72
C PHE A 17 -29.04 37.53 -24.21
N PHE A 18 -30.29 37.25 -23.85
CA PHE A 18 -30.56 36.53 -22.61
C PHE A 18 -30.08 35.08 -22.82
N ALA A 19 -28.81 34.85 -22.49
CA ALA A 19 -28.32 33.49 -22.26
C ALA A 19 -29.23 32.83 -21.21
N PHE A 20 -29.53 31.55 -21.37
CA PHE A 20 -30.33 30.79 -20.43
C PHE A 20 -29.54 30.55 -19.13
N PHE A 21 -29.47 31.57 -18.29
CA PHE A 21 -29.42 31.38 -16.84
C PHE A 21 -30.80 30.85 -16.41
N ALA A 22 -31.07 29.59 -16.78
CA ALA A 22 -32.03 28.78 -16.07
C ALA A 22 -31.45 28.63 -14.66
N PHE A 23 -31.98 29.40 -13.72
CA PHE A 23 -31.66 29.21 -12.30
C PHE A 23 -32.00 27.76 -11.96
N ALA A 24 -31.04 27.03 -11.39
CA ALA A 24 -31.32 25.71 -10.85
C ALA A 24 -32.34 25.88 -9.73
N GLU A 25 -33.53 25.32 -9.90
CA GLU A 25 -34.52 25.23 -8.83
C GLU A 25 -34.17 24.02 -7.95
N ASP A 26 -34.30 24.16 -6.62
CA ASP A 26 -34.08 23.06 -5.67
C ASP A 26 -34.85 21.81 -6.13
N TRP A 27 -34.17 20.66 -6.27
CA TRP A 27 -34.84 19.45 -6.76
C TRP A 27 -35.94 19.00 -5.80
N ASP A 28 -37.17 18.97 -6.32
CA ASP A 28 -38.43 18.72 -5.62
C ASP A 28 -38.78 17.22 -5.46
N GLY A 29 -37.96 16.33 -6.02
CA GLY A 29 -38.24 14.90 -6.10
C GLY A 29 -38.94 14.45 -7.39
N SER A 30 -39.18 15.37 -8.34
CA SER A 30 -39.78 15.05 -9.64
C SER A 30 -38.91 14.13 -10.50
N THR A 31 -39.55 13.53 -11.52
CA THR A 31 -38.87 12.74 -12.56
C THR A 31 -39.29 13.20 -13.96
N SER A 32 -38.37 13.15 -14.92
CA SER A 32 -38.59 13.56 -16.31
C SER A 32 -37.82 12.64 -17.26
N LYS A 33 -38.41 12.24 -18.39
CA LYS A 33 -37.69 11.39 -19.36
C LYS A 33 -36.63 12.23 -20.11
N PRO A 34 -35.34 11.85 -20.07
CA PRO A 34 -34.29 12.48 -20.87
C PRO A 34 -34.43 12.21 -22.37
N SER A 35 -33.81 13.09 -23.16
CA SER A 35 -33.50 12.81 -24.56
C SER A 35 -32.51 11.63 -24.69
N SER A 36 -32.41 11.02 -25.87
CA SER A 36 -31.35 10.06 -26.18
C SER A 36 -30.54 10.47 -27.41
N LYS A 37 -29.30 9.98 -27.48
CA LYS A 37 -28.38 10.13 -28.62
C LYS A 37 -27.62 8.83 -28.86
N GLU A 38 -27.25 8.59 -30.11
CA GLU A 38 -26.38 7.48 -30.49
C GLU A 38 -24.92 7.97 -30.52
N ILE A 39 -24.00 7.19 -29.94
CA ILE A 39 -22.55 7.38 -30.05
C ILE A 39 -21.95 6.01 -30.39
N ASP A 40 -21.21 5.92 -31.49
CA ASP A 40 -20.51 4.71 -31.95
C ASP A 40 -21.37 3.43 -31.99
N GLY A 41 -22.65 3.57 -32.37
CA GLY A 41 -23.61 2.46 -32.42
C GLY A 41 -24.29 2.10 -31.09
N VAL A 42 -24.06 2.90 -30.03
CA VAL A 42 -24.65 2.71 -28.69
C VAL A 42 -25.59 3.88 -28.37
N GLU A 43 -26.83 3.57 -27.99
CA GLU A 43 -27.77 4.58 -27.48
C GLU A 43 -27.45 4.94 -26.02
N TYR A 44 -27.41 6.24 -25.73
CA TYR A 44 -27.29 6.83 -24.40
C TYR A 44 -28.45 7.78 -24.12
N TYR A 45 -29.01 7.71 -22.92
CA TYR A 45 -29.85 8.76 -22.37
C TYR A 45 -28.98 9.95 -21.94
N VAL A 46 -29.33 11.16 -22.40
CA VAL A 46 -28.60 12.39 -22.08
C VAL A 46 -29.20 13.02 -20.83
N ILE A 47 -28.49 12.90 -19.70
CA ILE A 47 -28.93 13.43 -18.41
C ILE A 47 -28.48 14.89 -18.31
N THR A 48 -29.43 15.81 -18.12
CA THR A 48 -29.18 17.26 -18.03
C THR A 48 -29.70 17.88 -16.72
N SER A 49 -30.46 17.11 -15.94
CA SER A 49 -31.13 17.56 -14.71
C SER A 49 -31.23 16.45 -13.65
N PRO A 50 -31.42 16.81 -12.35
CA PRO A 50 -31.70 15.84 -11.28
C PRO A 50 -32.90 14.93 -11.55
N SER A 51 -33.96 15.48 -12.15
CA SER A 51 -35.21 14.75 -12.44
C SER A 51 -35.04 13.71 -13.55
N GLU A 52 -34.10 13.91 -14.48
CA GLU A 52 -33.71 12.89 -15.47
C GLU A 52 -32.85 11.78 -14.85
N LEU A 53 -31.96 12.13 -13.92
CA LEU A 53 -31.17 11.14 -13.17
C LEU A 53 -32.08 10.27 -12.28
N ALA A 54 -33.09 10.86 -11.65
CA ALA A 54 -34.11 10.15 -10.89
C ALA A 54 -35.00 9.26 -11.78
N TRP A 55 -35.36 9.71 -12.99
CA TRP A 55 -36.04 8.88 -13.98
C TRP A 55 -35.18 7.68 -14.41
N PHE A 56 -33.88 7.87 -14.60
CA PHE A 56 -32.93 6.81 -14.97
C PHE A 56 -32.84 5.75 -13.86
N ALA A 57 -32.71 6.17 -12.60
CA ALA A 57 -32.76 5.28 -11.44
C ALA A 57 -34.09 4.50 -11.36
N TYR A 58 -35.21 5.12 -11.72
CA TYR A 58 -36.51 4.45 -11.79
C TYR A 58 -36.59 3.38 -12.91
N GLN A 59 -35.96 3.58 -14.09
CA GLN A 59 -35.92 2.53 -15.12
C GLN A 59 -35.14 1.30 -14.62
N VAL A 60 -33.95 1.50 -14.05
CA VAL A 60 -33.11 0.41 -13.54
C VAL A 60 -33.81 -0.34 -12.41
N ASN A 61 -34.36 0.37 -11.41
CA ASN A 61 -34.96 -0.24 -10.22
C ASN A 61 -36.36 -0.81 -10.44
N GLU A 62 -37.25 -0.06 -11.10
CA GLU A 62 -38.71 -0.34 -11.14
C GLU A 62 -39.20 -0.84 -12.52
N LYS A 63 -38.31 -0.93 -13.52
CA LYS A 63 -38.57 -1.58 -14.81
C LYS A 63 -37.61 -2.73 -15.13
N GLY A 64 -36.49 -2.83 -14.41
CA GLY A 64 -35.47 -3.86 -14.66
C GLY A 64 -34.62 -3.60 -15.90
N GLU A 65 -34.62 -2.36 -16.40
CA GLU A 65 -33.88 -1.90 -17.58
C GLU A 65 -32.38 -1.78 -17.24
N SER A 66 -31.75 -2.89 -16.90
CA SER A 66 -30.39 -2.96 -16.32
C SER A 66 -29.28 -2.50 -17.24
N LYS A 67 -29.48 -2.53 -18.56
CA LYS A 67 -28.43 -2.33 -19.59
C LYS A 67 -28.51 -0.99 -20.33
N ILE A 68 -29.35 -0.06 -19.86
CA ILE A 68 -29.44 1.28 -20.45
C ILE A 68 -28.19 2.10 -20.14
N ASN A 69 -27.76 2.94 -21.07
CA ASN A 69 -26.60 3.79 -20.90
C ASN A 69 -27.03 5.24 -20.59
N ALA A 70 -26.24 5.93 -19.79
CA ALA A 70 -26.38 7.35 -19.49
C ALA A 70 -25.11 8.11 -19.85
N ILE A 71 -25.28 9.35 -20.27
CA ILE A 71 -24.20 10.31 -20.43
C ILE A 71 -24.65 11.68 -19.95
N LEU A 72 -23.83 12.38 -19.18
CA LEU A 72 -24.15 13.74 -18.76
C LEU A 72 -24.05 14.70 -19.96
N GLY A 73 -25.02 15.63 -20.07
CA GLY A 73 -25.03 16.69 -21.08
C GLY A 73 -24.47 18.03 -20.59
N ASN A 74 -24.43 18.21 -19.27
CA ASN A 74 -23.97 19.38 -18.53
C ASN A 74 -23.73 18.99 -17.06
N ASP A 75 -23.20 19.92 -16.26
CA ASP A 75 -23.16 19.81 -14.80
C ASP A 75 -24.58 19.69 -14.21
N ILE A 76 -24.76 18.83 -13.21
CA ILE A 76 -26.08 18.48 -12.64
C ILE A 76 -26.21 19.08 -11.25
N HIS A 77 -27.04 20.12 -11.13
CA HIS A 77 -27.22 20.88 -9.89
C HIS A 77 -28.50 20.44 -9.18
N PHE A 78 -28.40 19.87 -7.97
CA PHE A 78 -29.55 19.45 -7.14
C PHE A 78 -30.17 20.58 -6.29
N MET A 79 -29.52 21.74 -6.24
CA MET A 79 -29.84 22.89 -5.39
C MET A 79 -29.58 24.19 -6.17
N ASP A 80 -30.21 25.29 -5.75
CA ASP A 80 -29.94 26.64 -6.28
C ASP A 80 -28.49 27.11 -6.04
N ASN A 81 -27.87 26.58 -4.99
CA ASN A 81 -26.57 26.94 -4.46
C ASN A 81 -25.70 25.69 -4.30
N ASP A 82 -24.65 25.58 -5.11
CA ASP A 82 -23.70 24.46 -5.11
C ASP A 82 -23.02 24.19 -3.76
N SER A 83 -23.05 25.14 -2.81
CA SER A 83 -22.54 24.93 -1.45
C SER A 83 -23.47 24.11 -0.56
N LEU A 84 -24.69 23.83 -1.02
CA LEU A 84 -25.73 23.09 -0.31
C LEU A 84 -25.90 21.67 -0.87
N THR A 85 -26.64 20.85 -0.12
CA THR A 85 -27.00 19.49 -0.51
C THR A 85 -28.51 19.31 -0.38
N SER A 86 -29.12 18.54 -1.28
CA SER A 86 -30.57 18.31 -1.28
C SER A 86 -31.08 17.68 0.02
N LYS A 87 -32.30 18.07 0.37
CA LYS A 87 -33.08 17.53 1.49
C LYS A 87 -33.77 16.22 1.10
N ILE A 88 -33.87 15.93 -0.20
CA ILE A 88 -34.51 14.75 -0.77
C ILE A 88 -33.42 13.77 -1.19
N SER A 89 -33.48 12.54 -0.69
CA SER A 89 -32.57 11.48 -1.14
C SER A 89 -32.94 11.08 -2.56
N SER A 90 -31.97 11.17 -3.47
CA SER A 90 -32.06 10.45 -4.74
C SER A 90 -32.06 8.94 -4.49
N SER A 91 -32.60 8.19 -5.45
CA SER A 91 -32.64 6.72 -5.41
C SER A 91 -31.32 6.14 -5.89
N THR A 92 -30.71 5.25 -5.10
CA THR A 92 -29.55 4.45 -5.52
C THR A 92 -29.86 3.69 -6.83
N ILE A 93 -29.06 3.89 -7.87
CA ILE A 93 -29.16 3.16 -9.14
C ILE A 93 -28.74 1.71 -8.89
N GLY A 94 -29.62 0.74 -9.15
CA GLY A 94 -29.38 -0.66 -8.80
C GLY A 94 -29.42 -0.91 -7.29
N ALA A 95 -30.55 -0.61 -6.66
CA ALA A 95 -30.74 -0.69 -5.22
C ALA A 95 -30.65 -2.12 -4.64
N SER A 96 -30.93 -3.17 -5.42
CA SER A 96 -30.91 -4.57 -4.95
C SER A 96 -30.13 -5.50 -5.88
N ASN A 97 -29.88 -6.73 -5.40
CA ASN A 97 -29.36 -7.83 -6.21
C ASN A 97 -30.37 -8.36 -7.26
N SER A 98 -31.59 -7.83 -7.31
CA SER A 98 -32.58 -8.10 -8.37
C SER A 98 -32.76 -6.93 -9.35
N SER A 99 -32.16 -5.76 -9.09
CA SER A 99 -32.18 -4.57 -9.97
C SER A 99 -30.78 -4.13 -10.43
N VAL A 100 -29.84 -5.06 -10.49
CA VAL A 100 -28.41 -4.83 -10.81
C VAL A 100 -28.24 -3.93 -12.04
N TYR A 101 -27.39 -2.90 -11.93
CA TYR A 101 -27.05 -2.02 -13.05
C TYR A 101 -25.84 -2.55 -13.84
N ASP A 102 -26.01 -2.80 -15.14
CA ASP A 102 -25.08 -3.52 -16.03
C ASP A 102 -24.88 -2.76 -17.36
N GLY A 103 -24.89 -1.42 -17.30
CA GLY A 103 -24.71 -0.51 -18.43
C GLY A 103 -23.62 0.55 -18.22
N ILE A 104 -23.44 1.43 -19.20
CA ILE A 104 -22.43 2.50 -19.19
C ILE A 104 -23.02 3.80 -18.62
N PHE A 105 -22.39 4.36 -17.58
CA PHE A 105 -22.64 5.72 -17.10
C PHE A 105 -21.38 6.59 -17.34
N ASP A 106 -21.49 7.51 -18.29
CA ASP A 106 -20.40 8.41 -18.67
C ASP A 106 -20.64 9.83 -18.13
N GLY A 107 -19.78 10.26 -17.20
CA GLY A 107 -19.80 11.63 -16.68
C GLY A 107 -19.44 12.69 -17.73
N ALA A 108 -18.82 12.30 -18.85
CA ALA A 108 -18.35 13.18 -19.92
C ALA A 108 -17.47 14.37 -19.48
N GLY A 109 -16.91 14.34 -18.26
CA GLY A 109 -16.17 15.45 -17.65
C GLY A 109 -17.03 16.44 -16.85
N PHE A 110 -18.35 16.27 -16.83
CA PHE A 110 -19.28 17.05 -16.01
C PHE A 110 -19.33 16.52 -14.56
N THR A 111 -19.79 17.39 -13.66
CA THR A 111 -19.87 17.18 -12.22
C THR A 111 -21.33 17.15 -11.75
N ILE A 112 -21.63 16.27 -10.78
CA ILE A 112 -22.89 16.34 -10.02
C ILE A 112 -22.68 17.12 -8.72
N PHE A 113 -23.48 18.17 -8.49
CA PHE A 113 -23.45 19.05 -7.33
C PHE A 113 -24.66 18.82 -6.42
N GLY A 114 -24.45 18.84 -5.10
CA GLY A 114 -25.52 18.87 -4.11
C GLY A 114 -26.35 17.58 -3.96
N LEU A 115 -25.92 16.45 -4.53
CA LEU A 115 -26.62 15.17 -4.46
C LEU A 115 -26.69 14.64 -3.01
N PHE A 116 -27.88 14.22 -2.59
CA PHE A 116 -28.07 13.43 -1.37
C PHE A 116 -28.46 12.00 -1.74
N SER A 117 -27.80 11.00 -1.15
CA SER A 117 -28.25 9.61 -1.10
C SER A 117 -28.10 9.06 0.32
N ASN A 118 -29.09 8.32 0.80
CA ASN A 118 -28.98 7.53 2.03
C ASN A 118 -27.98 6.36 1.92
N GLY A 119 -27.47 6.06 0.72
CA GLY A 119 -26.52 4.98 0.46
C GLY A 119 -25.45 5.38 -0.55
N ALA A 120 -25.29 4.56 -1.59
CA ALA A 120 -24.41 4.86 -2.71
C ALA A 120 -25.14 5.61 -3.83
N ILE A 121 -24.42 5.99 -4.89
CA ILE A 121 -25.02 6.46 -6.15
C ILE A 121 -25.43 5.25 -6.99
N PHE A 122 -24.53 4.27 -7.11
CA PHE A 122 -24.74 2.96 -7.72
C PHE A 122 -24.62 1.89 -6.64
N GLY A 123 -25.58 0.98 -6.55
CA GLY A 123 -25.64 -0.04 -5.51
C GLY A 123 -24.96 -1.35 -5.93
N TYR A 124 -25.76 -2.25 -6.49
CA TYR A 124 -25.32 -3.50 -7.10
C TYR A 124 -25.05 -3.26 -8.59
N THR A 125 -23.82 -3.54 -9.03
CA THR A 125 -23.43 -3.43 -10.44
C THR A 125 -23.15 -4.81 -11.05
N GLY A 126 -23.27 -4.91 -12.37
CA GLY A 126 -22.95 -6.11 -13.15
C GLY A 126 -21.51 -6.10 -13.68
N GLU A 127 -21.12 -7.14 -14.41
CA GLU A 127 -19.78 -7.28 -14.98
C GLU A 127 -19.57 -6.34 -16.19
N ASN A 128 -20.65 -5.92 -16.87
CA ASN A 128 -20.59 -4.99 -18.00
C ASN A 128 -20.75 -3.52 -17.58
N PHE A 129 -20.92 -3.24 -16.29
CA PHE A 129 -21.00 -1.88 -15.75
C PHE A 129 -19.73 -1.08 -16.07
N ILE A 130 -19.88 0.14 -16.58
CA ILE A 130 -18.77 1.07 -16.78
C ILE A 130 -19.17 2.43 -16.21
N LEU A 131 -18.45 2.90 -15.19
CA LEU A 131 -18.50 4.30 -14.72
C LEU A 131 -17.23 5.01 -15.16
N ARG A 132 -17.35 6.04 -15.99
CA ARG A 132 -16.17 6.78 -16.48
C ARG A 132 -16.36 8.29 -16.51
N ASN A 133 -15.24 9.02 -16.50
CA ASN A 133 -15.20 10.49 -16.63
C ASN A 133 -16.08 11.24 -15.61
N PHE A 134 -16.26 10.67 -14.42
CA PHE A 134 -17.29 11.07 -13.44
C PHE A 134 -16.68 11.86 -12.27
N SER A 135 -17.37 12.94 -11.86
CA SER A 135 -17.03 13.77 -10.68
C SER A 135 -18.30 14.13 -9.90
N VAL A 136 -18.15 14.26 -8.58
CA VAL A 136 -19.23 14.59 -7.63
C VAL A 136 -18.70 15.57 -6.59
N LYS A 137 -19.44 16.64 -6.32
CA LYS A 137 -19.07 17.72 -5.38
C LYS A 137 -20.21 18.03 -4.40
N LYS A 138 -19.85 18.47 -3.19
CA LYS A 138 -20.75 18.98 -2.13
C LYS A 138 -21.97 18.06 -1.86
N SER A 139 -21.76 16.76 -1.99
CA SER A 139 -22.82 15.75 -2.04
C SER A 139 -22.75 14.80 -0.85
N ASN A 140 -23.85 14.64 -0.12
CA ASN A 140 -23.95 13.71 1.00
C ASN A 140 -24.25 12.31 0.49
N VAL A 141 -23.20 11.57 0.15
CA VAL A 141 -23.25 10.16 -0.29
C VAL A 141 -22.26 9.31 0.52
N VAL A 142 -22.57 8.02 0.69
CA VAL A 142 -21.75 7.10 1.51
C VAL A 142 -20.58 6.54 0.69
N THR A 143 -20.76 6.35 -0.61
CA THR A 143 -19.72 6.08 -1.62
C THR A 143 -20.36 6.26 -3.00
N TRP A 144 -19.59 6.20 -4.08
CA TRP A 144 -20.17 6.25 -5.43
C TRP A 144 -20.75 4.89 -5.83
N VAL A 145 -19.98 3.81 -5.68
CA VAL A 145 -20.40 2.44 -6.01
C VAL A 145 -20.33 1.54 -4.77
N ALA A 146 -21.44 0.95 -4.33
CA ALA A 146 -21.41 0.07 -3.16
C ALA A 146 -20.67 -1.24 -3.47
N LEU A 147 -21.04 -1.92 -4.55
CA LEU A 147 -20.42 -3.17 -5.01
C LEU A 147 -20.07 -3.06 -6.49
N ASN A 148 -18.79 -2.79 -6.80
CA ASN A 148 -18.30 -2.69 -8.18
C ASN A 148 -17.90 -4.08 -8.71
N TYR A 149 -18.62 -4.59 -9.70
CA TYR A 149 -18.26 -5.81 -10.44
C TYR A 149 -17.66 -5.51 -11.82
N GLY A 150 -18.02 -4.36 -12.41
CA GLY A 150 -17.49 -3.88 -13.69
C GLY A 150 -16.27 -2.97 -13.55
N VAL A 151 -16.24 -1.88 -14.31
CA VAL A 151 -15.09 -0.95 -14.42
C VAL A 151 -15.47 0.45 -13.92
N ILE A 152 -14.65 1.01 -13.04
CA ILE A 152 -14.60 2.45 -12.77
C ILE A 152 -13.30 2.99 -13.37
N GLU A 153 -13.36 3.99 -14.26
CA GLU A 153 -12.15 4.53 -14.89
C GLU A 153 -12.13 6.04 -15.08
N ASN A 154 -10.93 6.62 -15.19
CA ASN A 154 -10.70 8.01 -15.60
C ASN A 154 -11.53 9.06 -14.81
N SER A 155 -11.82 8.77 -13.53
CA SER A 155 -12.78 9.52 -12.71
C SER A 155 -12.10 10.21 -11.51
N ILE A 156 -12.70 11.29 -11.01
CA ILE A 156 -12.07 12.25 -10.10
C ILE A 156 -12.95 12.47 -8.87
N GLU A 157 -12.58 11.86 -7.74
CA GLU A 157 -13.24 12.13 -6.45
C GLU A 157 -12.69 13.43 -5.86
N GLU A 158 -13.60 14.37 -5.60
CA GLU A 158 -13.31 15.67 -4.99
C GLU A 158 -14.49 16.18 -4.14
N ASN A 159 -15.17 15.25 -3.48
CA ASN A 159 -16.42 15.46 -2.76
C ASN A 159 -16.16 15.95 -1.32
N ASP A 160 -16.08 17.26 -1.13
CA ASP A 160 -15.71 17.84 0.17
C ASP A 160 -16.74 17.55 1.28
N GLY A 161 -16.26 17.02 2.43
CA GLY A 161 -17.01 17.00 3.70
C GLY A 161 -18.11 15.95 3.87
N ALA A 162 -18.28 15.05 2.89
CA ALA A 162 -19.32 14.01 2.92
C ALA A 162 -19.08 12.91 3.98
N LYS A 163 -20.15 12.15 4.33
CA LYS A 163 -20.08 10.93 5.16
C LYS A 163 -19.53 9.71 4.40
N GLN A 164 -18.50 9.93 3.60
CA GLN A 164 -18.03 8.98 2.61
C GLN A 164 -17.06 7.95 3.22
N ILE A 165 -17.28 6.67 2.88
CA ILE A 165 -16.49 5.51 3.33
C ILE A 165 -15.27 5.29 2.41
N ALA A 166 -15.45 5.52 1.11
CA ALA A 166 -14.40 5.40 0.10
C ALA A 166 -14.74 6.23 -1.13
N GLY A 167 -13.70 6.72 -1.82
CA GLY A 167 -13.81 7.67 -2.90
C GLY A 167 -14.62 7.15 -4.09
N PHE A 168 -14.33 5.91 -4.53
CA PHE A 168 -15.03 5.30 -5.67
C PHE A 168 -15.91 4.12 -5.27
N ALA A 169 -15.38 3.15 -4.50
CA ALA A 169 -16.10 1.92 -4.21
C ALA A 169 -16.02 1.46 -2.75
N TYR A 170 -17.13 1.01 -2.17
CA TYR A 170 -17.09 0.31 -0.88
C TYR A 170 -16.43 -1.06 -1.03
N THR A 171 -16.91 -1.92 -1.94
CA THR A 171 -16.22 -3.17 -2.31
C THR A 171 -15.99 -3.25 -3.81
N ASN A 172 -14.73 -3.42 -4.21
CA ASN A 172 -14.32 -3.64 -5.60
C ASN A 172 -14.07 -5.13 -5.87
N TYR A 173 -14.95 -5.78 -6.64
CA TYR A 173 -14.72 -7.09 -7.25
C TYR A 173 -14.15 -6.97 -8.67
N GLY A 174 -14.50 -5.89 -9.39
CA GLY A 174 -14.05 -5.60 -10.75
C GLY A 174 -12.75 -4.79 -10.83
N SER A 175 -12.75 -3.74 -11.66
CA SER A 175 -11.60 -2.86 -11.89
C SER A 175 -11.85 -1.42 -11.47
N ILE A 176 -10.84 -0.77 -10.88
CA ILE A 176 -10.74 0.69 -10.76
C ILE A 176 -9.42 1.14 -11.41
N LYS A 177 -9.47 2.04 -12.40
CA LYS A 177 -8.32 2.35 -13.28
C LYS A 177 -8.14 3.84 -13.58
N ASN A 178 -6.91 4.34 -13.50
CA ASN A 178 -6.56 5.73 -13.85
C ASN A 178 -7.35 6.81 -13.07
N CYS A 179 -7.84 6.49 -11.85
CA CYS A 179 -8.68 7.39 -11.06
C CYS A 179 -7.87 8.22 -10.06
N PHE A 180 -8.37 9.41 -9.71
CA PHE A 180 -7.78 10.30 -8.71
C PHE A 180 -8.74 10.56 -7.54
N ALA A 181 -8.31 10.32 -6.30
CA ALA A 181 -9.09 10.69 -5.10
C ALA A 181 -8.41 11.81 -4.30
N LYS A 182 -9.05 12.97 -4.26
CA LYS A 182 -8.58 14.16 -3.56
C LYS A 182 -8.69 14.02 -2.04
N ASN A 183 -9.81 13.50 -1.56
CA ASN A 183 -10.23 13.60 -0.16
C ASN A 183 -10.18 12.26 0.58
N PHE A 184 -10.48 11.14 -0.10
CA PHE A 184 -10.56 9.80 0.49
C PHE A 184 -9.59 8.80 -0.16
N GLY A 185 -9.54 7.57 0.37
CA GLY A 185 -8.92 6.42 -0.30
C GLY A 185 -9.80 5.88 -1.43
N ILE A 186 -9.19 5.21 -2.42
CA ILE A 186 -9.88 4.72 -3.64
C ILE A 186 -11.03 3.76 -3.32
N ALA A 187 -10.79 2.77 -2.45
CA ALA A 187 -11.78 1.75 -2.06
C ALA A 187 -11.73 1.40 -0.57
N PHE A 188 -12.79 0.81 -0.01
CA PHE A 188 -12.73 0.27 1.37
C PHE A 188 -12.23 -1.18 1.37
N ILE A 189 -12.80 -2.05 0.53
CA ILE A 189 -12.34 -3.43 0.30
C ILE A 189 -11.99 -3.61 -1.19
N ASN A 190 -10.81 -4.14 -1.49
CA ASN A 190 -10.46 -4.62 -2.82
C ASN A 190 -10.41 -6.16 -2.84
N ARG A 191 -11.07 -6.76 -3.83
CA ARG A 191 -10.99 -8.18 -4.21
C ARG A 191 -10.62 -8.36 -5.68
N GLY A 192 -10.86 -7.34 -6.51
CA GLY A 192 -10.44 -7.27 -7.90
C GLY A 192 -9.14 -6.49 -8.10
N LEU A 193 -9.14 -5.59 -9.08
CA LEU A 193 -7.99 -4.80 -9.51
C LEU A 193 -8.17 -3.30 -9.19
N ILE A 194 -7.17 -2.69 -8.58
CA ILE A 194 -6.95 -1.24 -8.58
C ILE A 194 -5.63 -0.96 -9.31
N GLU A 195 -5.64 -0.14 -10.36
CA GLU A 195 -4.46 0.14 -11.19
C GLU A 195 -4.32 1.62 -11.57
N LYS A 196 -3.09 2.18 -11.49
CA LYS A 196 -2.78 3.56 -11.91
C LYS A 196 -3.64 4.62 -11.20
N CYS A 197 -4.06 4.33 -9.98
CA CYS A 197 -4.88 5.23 -9.18
C CYS A 197 -4.01 6.03 -8.21
N ASN A 198 -4.28 7.33 -8.12
CA ASN A 198 -3.57 8.26 -7.26
C ASN A 198 -4.51 8.81 -6.18
N SER A 199 -3.99 9.06 -4.97
CA SER A 199 -4.75 9.72 -3.92
C SER A 199 -3.91 10.76 -3.16
N THR A 200 -4.56 11.84 -2.77
CA THR A 200 -4.07 12.81 -1.77
C THR A 200 -4.89 12.74 -0.47
N GLY A 201 -5.82 11.79 -0.38
CA GLY A 201 -6.92 11.75 0.57
C GLY A 201 -6.50 11.63 2.03
N THR A 202 -6.64 12.72 2.80
CA THR A 202 -6.36 12.74 4.23
C THR A 202 -7.57 12.49 5.11
N ILE A 203 -8.81 12.52 4.60
CA ILE A 203 -10.04 12.45 5.41
C ILE A 203 -10.25 11.04 5.96
N GLY A 204 -10.71 10.97 7.22
CA GLY A 204 -11.05 9.71 7.88
C GLY A 204 -12.28 9.06 7.24
N ALA A 205 -12.06 7.93 6.57
CA ALA A 205 -13.12 7.07 6.08
C ALA A 205 -14.11 6.72 7.20
N TYR A 206 -15.40 6.81 6.91
CA TYR A 206 -16.40 6.10 7.70
C TYR A 206 -16.24 4.58 7.49
N TYR A 207 -16.81 3.76 8.37
CA TYR A 207 -16.92 2.31 8.16
C TYR A 207 -18.36 1.83 8.40
N SER A 208 -18.68 0.66 7.85
CA SER A 208 -19.99 0.03 7.96
C SER A 208 -19.91 -1.44 8.36
N SER A 209 -20.99 -1.95 8.95
CA SER A 209 -21.21 -3.36 9.22
C SER A 209 -21.73 -4.15 8.00
N GLY A 210 -22.18 -3.47 6.94
CA GLY A 210 -22.60 -4.10 5.69
C GLY A 210 -23.45 -3.20 4.79
N TYR A 211 -23.58 -3.60 3.52
CA TYR A 211 -24.46 -2.98 2.53
C TYR A 211 -25.56 -3.97 2.12
N SER A 212 -26.82 -3.54 2.21
CA SER A 212 -27.98 -4.37 1.87
C SER A 212 -29.22 -3.51 1.61
N GLY A 213 -30.00 -3.85 0.58
CA GLY A 213 -31.28 -3.19 0.29
C GLY A 213 -31.17 -1.68 0.01
N GLY A 214 -30.18 -1.28 -0.79
CA GLY A 214 -29.94 0.12 -1.17
C GLY A 214 -29.14 0.96 -0.17
N ALA A 215 -28.96 0.47 1.06
CA ALA A 215 -28.42 1.24 2.18
C ALA A 215 -27.29 0.52 2.94
N PHE A 216 -26.60 1.27 3.80
CA PHE A 216 -25.56 0.78 4.71
C PHE A 216 -26.13 0.63 6.12
N ASN A 217 -25.86 -0.52 6.76
CA ASN A 217 -26.55 -0.94 8.00
C ASN A 217 -26.15 -0.13 9.24
N GLU A 218 -24.91 0.34 9.29
CA GLU A 218 -24.39 1.29 10.27
C GLU A 218 -23.32 2.14 9.58
N ILE A 219 -23.12 3.40 9.98
CA ILE A 219 -22.09 4.28 9.42
C ILE A 219 -21.39 5.02 10.56
N LYS A 220 -20.15 4.63 10.89
CA LYS A 220 -19.35 5.19 12.00
C LYS A 220 -18.07 5.86 11.49
N GLN A 221 -17.75 7.03 12.00
CA GLN A 221 -16.51 7.74 11.63
C GLN A 221 -15.30 6.99 12.19
N ALA A 222 -14.29 6.73 11.36
CA ALA A 222 -12.99 6.22 11.81
C ALA A 222 -11.86 7.21 11.45
N ALA A 223 -10.68 7.00 12.03
CA ALA A 223 -9.48 7.66 11.54
C ALA A 223 -9.13 7.20 10.12
N ASN A 224 -8.47 8.07 9.36
CA ASN A 224 -7.83 7.64 8.11
C ASN A 224 -6.71 6.65 8.45
N ARG A 225 -6.65 5.53 7.75
CA ARG A 225 -5.70 4.44 8.00
C ARG A 225 -4.96 3.97 6.75
N ALA A 226 -5.43 4.29 5.54
CA ALA A 226 -4.71 4.03 4.30
C ALA A 226 -5.16 4.93 3.14
N GLY A 227 -4.24 5.22 2.21
CA GLY A 227 -4.47 6.13 1.09
C GLY A 227 -5.08 5.52 -0.17
N ILE A 228 -4.96 4.20 -0.39
CA ILE A 228 -5.55 3.54 -1.57
C ILE A 228 -6.69 2.60 -1.18
N VAL A 229 -6.48 1.65 -0.27
CA VAL A 229 -7.53 0.72 0.15
C VAL A 229 -7.40 0.26 1.61
N ILE A 230 -8.49 0.17 2.37
CA ILE A 230 -8.38 -0.32 3.76
C ILE A 230 -7.97 -1.80 3.80
N ASN A 231 -8.74 -2.68 3.13
CA ASN A 231 -8.47 -4.12 3.08
C ASN A 231 -8.26 -4.60 1.64
N ASN A 232 -7.07 -5.15 1.33
CA ASN A 232 -6.77 -5.75 0.04
C ASN A 232 -6.79 -7.29 0.11
N TYR A 233 -7.54 -7.92 -0.79
CA TYR A 233 -7.54 -9.35 -1.08
C TYR A 233 -7.40 -9.62 -2.59
N GLY A 234 -7.13 -8.57 -3.37
CA GLY A 234 -6.93 -8.61 -4.81
C GLY A 234 -5.58 -8.00 -5.18
N LYS A 235 -5.50 -7.32 -6.33
CA LYS A 235 -4.29 -6.63 -6.78
C LYS A 235 -4.44 -5.11 -6.75
N VAL A 236 -3.48 -4.43 -6.13
CA VAL A 236 -3.24 -2.99 -6.26
C VAL A 236 -1.91 -2.82 -7.01
N LYS A 237 -1.88 -2.08 -8.12
CA LYS A 237 -0.62 -1.86 -8.85
C LYS A 237 -0.45 -0.49 -9.48
N ASN A 238 0.79 -0.01 -9.54
CA ASN A 238 1.15 1.29 -10.12
C ASN A 238 0.40 2.48 -9.46
N CYS A 239 0.10 2.40 -8.16
CA CYS A 239 -0.73 3.38 -7.44
C CYS A 239 0.10 4.28 -6.51
N THR A 240 -0.30 5.55 -6.36
CA THR A 240 0.44 6.55 -5.56
C THR A 240 -0.42 7.14 -4.45
N PHE A 241 0.09 7.19 -3.22
CA PHE A 241 -0.47 8.02 -2.14
C PHE A 241 0.51 9.11 -1.73
N GLU A 242 0.16 10.36 -2.05
CA GLU A 242 0.96 11.57 -1.79
C GLU A 242 0.08 12.61 -1.04
N PRO A 243 -0.19 12.42 0.27
CA PRO A 243 -1.04 13.33 1.04
C PRO A 243 -0.40 14.71 1.20
N ILE A 244 -1.10 15.74 0.69
CA ILE A 244 -0.71 17.16 0.72
C ILE A 244 -0.44 17.66 2.15
N ASN A 245 -1.14 17.08 3.14
CA ASN A 245 -1.03 17.43 4.55
C ASN A 245 -0.64 16.22 5.40
N LYS A 246 0.00 16.48 6.54
CA LYS A 246 0.35 15.45 7.52
C LYS A 246 -0.89 14.67 7.99
N VAL A 247 -0.95 13.38 7.69
CA VAL A 247 -2.06 12.50 8.11
C VAL A 247 -2.00 12.29 9.61
N VAL A 248 -3.14 12.42 10.30
CA VAL A 248 -3.25 12.20 11.74
C VAL A 248 -4.16 11.01 12.01
N VAL A 249 -3.55 9.88 12.35
CA VAL A 249 -4.22 8.62 12.65
C VAL A 249 -4.46 8.54 14.15
N THR A 250 -5.70 8.32 14.56
CA THR A 250 -6.05 8.10 15.97
C THR A 250 -6.36 6.62 16.17
N ASN A 251 -5.73 6.01 17.17
CA ASN A 251 -5.91 4.65 17.65
C ASN A 251 -5.75 3.54 16.58
N GLY A 252 -4.53 3.00 16.43
CA GLY A 252 -4.29 1.70 15.79
C GLY A 252 -3.32 1.71 14.60
N TYR A 253 -3.80 1.18 13.48
CA TYR A 253 -3.00 0.72 12.33
C TYR A 253 -2.96 1.77 11.20
N PHE A 254 -1.82 1.92 10.53
CA PHE A 254 -1.69 2.73 9.30
C PHE A 254 -0.79 2.04 8.26
N GLY A 255 -1.22 2.06 7.00
CA GLY A 255 -0.39 1.69 5.86
C GLY A 255 -0.64 2.62 4.67
N GLY A 256 0.40 3.19 4.08
CA GLY A 256 0.24 4.25 3.07
C GLY A 256 -0.61 3.84 1.86
N ILE A 257 -0.45 2.60 1.38
CA ILE A 257 -1.29 2.02 0.32
C ILE A 257 -2.47 1.24 0.92
N SER A 258 -2.21 0.34 1.88
CA SER A 258 -3.29 -0.41 2.55
C SER A 258 -3.10 -0.71 4.04
N VAL A 259 -4.19 -0.79 4.80
CA VAL A 259 -4.11 -1.18 6.22
C VAL A 259 -3.76 -2.66 6.32
N TYR A 260 -4.52 -3.48 5.64
CA TYR A 260 -4.38 -4.92 5.64
C TYR A 260 -4.32 -5.44 4.22
N SER A 261 -3.35 -6.29 3.91
CA SER A 261 -3.36 -7.13 2.72
C SER A 261 -3.48 -8.58 3.16
N GLY A 262 -4.66 -9.16 2.98
CA GLY A 262 -4.95 -10.54 3.34
C GLY A 262 -4.56 -11.54 2.27
N LYS A 263 -4.85 -12.82 2.55
CA LYS A 263 -4.37 -13.98 1.81
C LYS A 263 -4.34 -13.83 0.28
N ASN A 264 -3.16 -14.06 -0.31
CA ASN A 264 -2.82 -13.89 -1.73
C ASN A 264 -2.94 -12.45 -2.29
N GLY A 265 -3.12 -11.42 -1.45
CA GLY A 265 -3.20 -10.03 -1.88
C GLY A 265 -1.87 -9.52 -2.45
N ILE A 266 -1.94 -8.73 -3.53
CA ILE A 266 -0.75 -8.19 -4.22
C ILE A 266 -0.77 -6.66 -4.17
N VAL A 267 0.37 -6.07 -3.80
CA VAL A 267 0.68 -4.64 -3.90
C VAL A 267 1.97 -4.49 -4.71
N GLU A 268 1.92 -3.88 -5.89
CA GLU A 268 3.01 -3.92 -6.88
C GLU A 268 3.30 -2.52 -7.47
N ASN A 269 4.57 -2.11 -7.54
CA ASN A 269 5.00 -0.82 -8.11
C ASN A 269 4.28 0.40 -7.48
N CYS A 270 3.95 0.35 -6.18
CA CYS A 270 3.19 1.39 -5.51
C CYS A 270 4.10 2.37 -4.75
N LEU A 271 3.74 3.65 -4.73
CA LEU A 271 4.49 4.73 -4.07
C LEU A 271 3.68 5.32 -2.91
N PHE A 272 4.26 5.36 -1.71
CA PHE A 272 3.83 6.26 -0.64
C PHE A 272 4.89 7.34 -0.43
N ASN A 273 4.47 8.60 -0.31
CA ASN A 273 5.34 9.69 0.09
C ASN A 273 4.58 10.73 0.93
N GLY A 274 4.97 10.90 2.21
CA GLY A 274 4.32 11.88 3.08
C GLY A 274 4.71 11.86 4.55
N LYS A 275 3.94 12.59 5.35
CA LYS A 275 4.18 12.86 6.79
C LYS A 275 3.04 12.29 7.63
N ILE A 276 3.35 11.54 8.68
CA ILE A 276 2.36 10.77 9.46
C ILE A 276 2.50 11.04 10.96
N LYS A 277 1.36 11.25 11.63
CA LYS A 277 1.25 11.23 13.10
C LYS A 277 0.30 10.12 13.53
N LEU A 278 0.83 9.09 14.20
CA LEU A 278 0.03 8.14 14.97
C LEU A 278 -0.14 8.67 16.39
N GLN A 279 -1.37 8.67 16.91
CA GLN A 279 -1.64 9.10 18.29
C GLN A 279 -2.66 8.17 18.96
N ASN A 280 -2.35 7.78 20.18
CA ASN A 280 -3.32 7.23 21.12
C ASN A 280 -4.14 8.38 21.71
N LYS A 281 -5.45 8.19 21.87
CA LYS A 281 -6.31 9.05 22.70
C LYS A 281 -6.88 8.32 23.92
N GLU A 282 -6.67 7.01 24.03
CA GLU A 282 -7.05 6.24 25.21
C GLU A 282 -6.11 6.53 26.38
N SER A 283 -6.60 6.31 27.60
CA SER A 283 -5.79 6.41 28.83
C SER A 283 -4.77 5.27 28.98
N SER A 284 -5.01 4.14 28.31
CA SER A 284 -4.14 2.97 28.29
C SER A 284 -3.30 2.89 27.00
N PRO A 285 -2.03 2.46 27.05
CA PRO A 285 -1.25 2.19 25.85
C PRO A 285 -1.89 1.08 25.01
N ILE A 286 -1.87 1.24 23.69
CA ILE A 286 -2.49 0.32 22.72
C ILE A 286 -1.46 -0.25 21.74
N HIS A 287 -1.78 -1.38 21.11
CA HIS A 287 -1.02 -1.87 19.96
C HIS A 287 -1.11 -0.87 18.80
N MET A 288 0.02 -0.52 18.19
CA MET A 288 0.08 0.31 16.99
C MET A 288 0.94 -0.35 15.92
N VAL A 289 0.49 -0.29 14.68
CA VAL A 289 1.21 -0.87 13.54
C VAL A 289 1.34 0.17 12.44
N PHE A 290 2.55 0.32 11.90
CA PHE A 290 2.86 1.27 10.84
C PHE A 290 3.62 0.58 9.71
N GLY A 291 3.10 0.66 8.49
CA GLY A 291 3.87 0.43 7.27
C GLY A 291 3.85 1.64 6.36
N GLY A 292 4.95 1.92 5.66
CA GLY A 292 4.91 2.91 4.57
C GLY A 292 4.02 2.46 3.41
N ILE A 293 3.95 1.15 3.12
CA ILE A 293 3.09 0.57 2.08
C ILE A 293 1.88 -0.15 2.71
N VAL A 294 2.10 -1.16 3.56
CA VAL A 294 1.03 -1.99 4.13
C VAL A 294 1.16 -2.04 5.65
N ALA A 295 0.10 -1.81 6.44
CA ALA A 295 0.25 -1.92 7.91
C ALA A 295 0.50 -3.39 8.31
N SER A 296 -0.37 -4.30 7.89
CA SER A 296 -0.29 -5.74 8.21
C SER A 296 -0.56 -6.64 7.00
N THR A 297 0.14 -7.78 6.90
CA THR A 297 -0.08 -8.80 5.84
C THR A 297 -0.56 -10.13 6.40
N SER A 298 -1.25 -10.92 5.55
CA SER A 298 -1.48 -12.36 5.76
C SER A 298 -0.99 -13.22 4.58
N GLU A 299 -1.27 -14.51 4.62
CA GLU A 299 -0.50 -15.55 3.93
C GLU A 299 -0.37 -15.37 2.40
N ASN A 300 0.81 -15.61 1.86
CA ASN A 300 1.19 -15.45 0.46
C ASN A 300 0.91 -14.05 -0.13
N THR A 301 0.73 -13.03 0.72
CA THR A 301 0.73 -11.63 0.30
C THR A 301 2.05 -11.26 -0.36
N GLN A 302 2.00 -10.44 -1.41
CA GLN A 302 3.19 -9.98 -2.13
C GLN A 302 3.23 -8.45 -2.17
N ILE A 303 4.29 -7.87 -1.61
CA ILE A 303 4.65 -6.46 -1.75
C ILE A 303 5.88 -6.38 -2.65
N LEU A 304 5.69 -5.90 -3.87
CA LEU A 304 6.67 -5.97 -4.96
C LEU A 304 7.01 -4.56 -5.46
N ASN A 305 8.30 -4.28 -5.70
CA ASN A 305 8.78 -3.05 -6.35
C ASN A 305 8.21 -1.74 -5.74
N SER A 306 7.86 -1.75 -4.46
CA SER A 306 7.08 -0.68 -3.84
C SER A 306 7.97 0.22 -2.99
N ILE A 307 7.67 1.52 -3.00
CA ILE A 307 8.58 2.56 -2.54
C ILE A 307 7.89 3.45 -1.50
N ALA A 308 8.51 3.63 -0.34
CA ALA A 308 7.95 4.42 0.77
C ALA A 308 8.89 5.55 1.21
N PHE A 309 8.39 6.78 1.21
CA PHE A 309 9.04 7.96 1.80
C PHE A 309 8.21 8.46 2.98
N VAL A 310 8.71 8.19 4.18
CA VAL A 310 8.14 8.65 5.44
C VAL A 310 8.99 9.82 5.92
N GLU A 311 8.73 11.01 5.37
CA GLU A 311 9.49 12.24 5.65
C GLU A 311 9.52 12.60 7.15
N SER A 312 8.45 12.25 7.86
CA SER A 312 8.28 12.50 9.29
C SER A 312 7.26 11.52 9.85
N LEU A 313 7.68 10.67 10.77
CA LEU A 313 6.82 9.81 11.59
C LEU A 313 6.87 10.25 13.06
N ILE A 314 5.70 10.55 13.61
CA ILE A 314 5.48 10.85 15.03
C ILE A 314 4.51 9.83 15.60
N VAL A 315 4.91 9.09 16.64
CA VAL A 315 4.07 8.06 17.30
C VAL A 315 3.93 8.38 18.78
N ASN A 316 2.69 8.57 19.26
CA ASN A 316 2.42 8.95 20.65
C ASN A 316 1.52 7.94 21.37
N GLY A 317 1.99 7.38 22.48
CA GLY A 317 1.18 6.54 23.39
C GLY A 317 1.10 5.07 22.98
N VAL A 318 2.13 4.56 22.32
CA VAL A 318 2.23 3.14 21.90
C VAL A 318 2.50 2.24 23.11
N GLY A 319 1.75 1.14 23.22
CA GLY A 319 2.09 0.02 24.07
C GLY A 319 3.14 -0.83 23.36
N ASP A 320 2.77 -2.06 23.00
CA ASP A 320 3.46 -2.81 21.97
C ASP A 320 3.26 -2.16 20.59
N GLY A 321 4.15 -2.42 19.63
CA GLY A 321 3.88 -2.01 18.24
C GLY A 321 4.99 -2.28 17.25
N SER A 322 4.60 -2.43 15.99
CA SER A 322 5.48 -2.87 14.90
C SER A 322 5.48 -1.85 13.76
N ILE A 323 6.65 -1.27 13.50
CA ILE A 323 6.88 -0.16 12.58
C ILE A 323 7.87 -0.61 11.51
N GLY A 324 7.47 -0.59 10.25
CA GLY A 324 8.35 -0.83 9.11
C GLY A 324 8.25 0.26 8.06
N GLY A 325 9.37 0.53 7.37
CA GLY A 325 9.37 1.43 6.23
C GLY A 325 8.50 0.93 5.07
N ILE A 326 8.39 -0.37 4.85
CA ILE A 326 7.45 -0.99 3.89
C ILE A 326 6.23 -1.55 4.61
N VAL A 327 6.43 -2.40 5.63
CA VAL A 327 5.36 -3.17 6.28
C VAL A 327 5.49 -3.19 7.79
N GLY A 328 4.42 -2.92 8.53
CA GLY A 328 4.49 -2.92 9.99
C GLY A 328 4.67 -4.31 10.58
N ASP A 329 3.77 -5.21 10.20
CA ASP A 329 3.59 -6.53 10.81
C ASP A 329 3.25 -7.58 9.73
N MET A 330 4.12 -8.56 9.49
CA MET A 330 3.84 -9.65 8.56
C MET A 330 3.44 -10.90 9.33
N ASP A 331 2.15 -11.24 9.37
CA ASP A 331 1.65 -12.40 10.13
C ASP A 331 1.27 -13.57 9.20
N GLY A 332 2.03 -14.66 9.29
CA GLY A 332 1.74 -15.92 8.58
C GLY A 332 1.02 -16.98 9.40
N TYR A 333 0.63 -16.70 10.64
CA TYR A 333 0.39 -17.75 11.64
C TYR A 333 -1.00 -18.40 11.61
N THR A 334 -1.47 -18.85 10.44
CA THR A 334 -2.49 -19.92 10.41
C THR A 334 -1.83 -21.25 10.84
N SER A 335 -2.25 -21.76 12.01
CA SER A 335 -1.58 -22.87 12.68
C SER A 335 -1.59 -24.17 11.86
N GLY A 336 -0.40 -24.58 11.42
CA GLY A 336 -0.19 -25.76 10.57
C GLY A 336 -0.21 -25.48 9.06
N SER A 337 -0.33 -24.22 8.64
CA SER A 337 -0.06 -23.82 7.26
C SER A 337 1.44 -23.87 6.96
N ALA A 338 1.81 -24.18 5.71
CA ALA A 338 3.17 -24.05 5.20
C ALA A 338 3.36 -22.76 4.35
N ASP A 339 2.28 -22.00 4.13
CA ASP A 339 2.30 -20.71 3.42
C ASP A 339 3.22 -19.70 4.13
N LEU A 340 3.73 -18.73 3.37
CA LEU A 340 4.52 -17.62 3.93
C LEU A 340 3.60 -16.51 4.46
N GLY A 341 3.92 -15.82 5.55
CA GLY A 341 3.16 -14.66 6.06
C GLY A 341 3.25 -13.39 5.20
N GLY A 342 4.17 -13.39 4.24
CA GLY A 342 4.26 -12.39 3.18
C GLY A 342 5.61 -12.42 2.49
N ILE A 343 5.64 -11.86 1.29
CA ILE A 343 6.83 -11.70 0.46
C ILE A 343 7.04 -10.20 0.25
N VAL A 344 8.23 -9.69 0.59
CA VAL A 344 8.66 -8.32 0.26
C VAL A 344 9.84 -8.41 -0.69
N SER A 345 9.64 -7.97 -1.94
CA SER A 345 10.66 -8.04 -2.99
C SER A 345 10.83 -6.71 -3.70
N GLY A 346 12.06 -6.38 -4.12
CA GLY A 346 12.35 -5.21 -4.95
C GLY A 346 11.99 -3.86 -4.32
N SER A 347 11.85 -3.77 -2.99
CA SER A 347 11.18 -2.62 -2.34
C SER A 347 12.17 -1.72 -1.60
N TYR A 348 11.92 -0.40 -1.63
CA TYR A 348 12.76 0.61 -0.97
C TYR A 348 11.98 1.46 0.02
N ALA A 349 12.57 1.70 1.20
CA ALA A 349 12.01 2.63 2.16
C ALA A 349 13.03 3.64 2.71
N ASN A 350 12.61 4.90 2.74
CA ASN A 350 13.26 5.98 3.47
C ASN A 350 12.31 6.43 4.59
N ILE A 351 12.71 6.23 5.85
CA ILE A 351 11.83 6.46 7.01
C ILE A 351 12.55 7.25 8.10
N GLN A 352 12.00 8.42 8.43
CA GLN A 352 12.47 9.28 9.52
C GLN A 352 11.46 9.28 10.68
N ILE A 353 11.89 8.78 11.83
CA ILE A 353 11.11 8.77 13.07
C ILE A 353 11.58 9.92 13.97
N ASP A 354 10.87 11.04 13.95
CA ASP A 354 11.23 12.22 14.74
C ASP A 354 10.97 11.99 16.24
N SER A 355 9.86 11.33 16.55
CA SER A 355 9.37 11.10 17.91
C SER A 355 8.58 9.80 18.00
N LEU A 356 8.86 9.01 19.03
CA LEU A 356 8.12 7.80 19.36
C LEU A 356 8.03 7.69 20.87
N VAL A 357 6.84 7.77 21.44
CA VAL A 357 6.62 7.80 22.90
C VAL A 357 5.86 6.55 23.33
N SER A 358 6.55 5.63 24.01
CA SER A 358 5.96 4.48 24.69
C SER A 358 6.00 4.73 26.20
N PRO A 359 4.87 5.06 26.87
CA PRO A 359 4.85 5.35 28.30
C PRO A 359 4.99 4.08 29.15
N ASN A 360 5.48 4.24 30.39
CA ASN A 360 5.45 3.18 31.39
C ASN A 360 4.01 2.85 31.79
N ASN A 361 3.64 1.57 31.81
CA ASN A 361 2.39 1.15 32.45
C ASN A 361 2.51 1.29 33.98
N SER A 362 1.59 2.04 34.60
CA SER A 362 1.52 2.27 36.04
C SER A 362 0.89 1.10 36.82
N ASN A 363 0.04 0.30 36.18
CA ASN A 363 -0.92 -0.58 36.84
C ASN A 363 -0.63 -2.09 36.67
N SER A 364 0.44 -2.47 35.94
CA SER A 364 0.82 -3.88 35.81
C SER A 364 2.33 -4.12 35.77
N GLY A 365 2.71 -5.40 35.91
CA GLY A 365 4.04 -5.93 35.62
C GLY A 365 4.30 -6.19 34.14
N THR A 366 3.38 -5.77 33.25
CA THR A 366 3.54 -5.90 31.80
C THR A 366 4.64 -4.94 31.31
N TYR A 367 5.55 -5.47 30.50
CA TYR A 367 6.51 -4.72 29.70
C TYR A 367 6.01 -4.70 28.26
N TYR A 368 6.18 -3.58 27.56
CA TYR A 368 5.85 -3.46 26.14
C TYR A 368 7.08 -3.59 25.26
N ASN A 369 6.91 -4.13 24.04
CA ASN A 369 7.94 -4.27 23.03
C ASN A 369 7.59 -3.44 21.78
N VAL A 370 8.49 -2.56 21.36
CA VAL A 370 8.35 -1.80 20.12
C VAL A 370 9.40 -2.23 19.11
N TYR A 371 8.97 -2.71 17.95
CA TYR A 371 9.80 -3.21 16.86
C TYR A 371 9.85 -2.19 15.72
N VAL A 372 11.05 -1.83 15.26
CA VAL A 372 11.29 -0.81 14.21
C VAL A 372 12.29 -1.28 13.16
N GLY A 373 11.82 -1.73 12.01
CA GLY A 373 12.67 -2.04 10.86
C GLY A 373 12.63 -0.97 9.77
N GLY A 374 13.71 -0.84 9.01
CA GLY A 374 13.68 -0.01 7.81
C GLY A 374 12.84 -0.62 6.68
N ILE A 375 12.61 -1.94 6.65
CA ILE A 375 11.65 -2.61 5.77
C ILE A 375 10.44 -3.09 6.59
N ALA A 376 10.65 -3.97 7.57
CA ALA A 376 9.57 -4.62 8.32
C ALA A 376 9.74 -4.48 9.85
N GLY A 377 8.67 -4.17 10.59
CA GLY A 377 8.71 -4.11 12.05
C GLY A 377 8.91 -5.51 12.64
N GLU A 378 7.84 -6.29 12.61
CA GLU A 378 7.86 -7.72 12.91
C GLU A 378 7.51 -8.53 11.65
N ALA A 379 8.13 -9.69 11.46
CA ALA A 379 7.85 -10.54 10.32
C ALA A 379 7.93 -12.04 10.62
N ASN A 380 6.78 -12.71 10.49
CA ASN A 380 6.55 -14.11 10.83
C ASN A 380 6.30 -14.93 9.55
N LEU A 381 7.04 -16.02 9.36
CA LEU A 381 7.03 -16.88 8.15
C LEU A 381 7.25 -16.11 6.82
N CYS A 382 8.14 -15.11 6.77
CA CYS A 382 8.28 -14.20 5.62
C CYS A 382 9.43 -14.54 4.66
N ASP A 383 9.37 -14.00 3.43
CA ASP A 383 10.54 -13.85 2.54
C ASP A 383 10.76 -12.36 2.23
N LEU A 384 11.89 -11.82 2.68
CA LEU A 384 12.38 -10.50 2.29
C LEU A 384 13.59 -10.69 1.36
N ASN A 385 13.46 -10.24 0.11
CA ASN A 385 14.58 -10.28 -0.84
C ASN A 385 14.73 -9.00 -1.66
N ASN A 386 15.92 -8.76 -2.19
CA ASN A 386 16.22 -7.67 -3.13
C ASN A 386 15.68 -6.29 -2.69
N SER A 387 15.72 -5.98 -1.39
CA SER A 387 15.08 -4.78 -0.83
C SER A 387 16.07 -3.97 0.00
N ARG A 388 15.80 -2.67 0.17
CA ARG A 388 16.74 -1.76 0.82
C ARG A 388 16.11 -0.63 1.63
N SER A 389 16.87 -0.07 2.56
CA SER A 389 16.33 0.94 3.48
C SER A 389 17.32 2.04 3.89
N ASN A 390 16.76 3.20 4.26
CA ASN A 390 17.39 4.22 5.10
C ASN A 390 16.44 4.53 6.27
N LEU A 391 16.78 4.05 7.47
CA LEU A 391 16.04 4.28 8.71
C LEU A 391 16.77 5.33 9.56
N ILE A 392 16.09 6.43 9.88
CA ILE A 392 16.57 7.52 10.73
C ILE A 392 15.74 7.53 12.02
N ILE A 393 16.43 7.39 13.16
CA ILE A 393 15.86 7.38 14.51
C ILE A 393 16.27 8.68 15.20
N GLY A 394 15.29 9.57 15.37
CA GLY A 394 15.45 10.87 16.02
C GLY A 394 15.61 10.79 17.53
N GLU A 395 16.06 11.92 18.11
CA GLU A 395 16.32 12.05 19.54
C GLU A 395 15.02 11.96 20.38
N GLY A 396 13.85 12.17 19.76
CA GLY A 396 12.52 12.10 20.37
C GLY A 396 11.97 10.70 20.64
N VAL A 397 12.68 9.62 20.31
CA VAL A 397 12.27 8.24 20.64
C VAL A 397 12.46 7.99 22.15
N ASN A 398 11.38 8.05 22.92
CA ASN A 398 11.35 7.97 24.38
C ASN A 398 10.52 6.76 24.84
N ILE A 399 11.22 5.78 25.42
CA ILE A 399 10.68 4.47 25.77
C ILE A 399 10.71 4.32 27.29
N GLY A 400 9.56 4.00 27.88
CA GLY A 400 9.41 3.78 29.31
C GLY A 400 10.44 2.79 29.86
N SER A 401 10.95 3.04 31.06
CA SER A 401 12.05 2.27 31.68
C SER A 401 11.74 0.78 31.91
N LYS A 402 10.48 0.35 31.83
CA LYS A 402 10.07 -1.08 31.81
C LYS A 402 9.99 -1.69 30.41
N ASN A 403 9.84 -0.87 29.37
CA ASN A 403 9.53 -1.27 27.99
C ASN A 403 10.84 -1.41 27.18
N PHE A 404 10.81 -2.24 26.15
CA PHE A 404 11.95 -2.46 25.25
C PHE A 404 11.70 -1.88 23.86
N PHE A 405 12.79 -1.49 23.20
CA PHE A 405 12.77 -0.92 21.85
C PHE A 405 13.82 -1.62 21.01
N TYR A 406 13.37 -2.32 19.97
CA TYR A 406 14.19 -3.11 19.07
C TYR A 406 14.17 -2.45 17.70
N ALA A 407 15.33 -2.01 17.22
CA ALA A 407 15.44 -1.37 15.92
C ALA A 407 16.53 -2.02 15.06
N SER A 408 16.31 -2.07 13.74
CA SER A 408 17.27 -2.63 12.79
C SER A 408 17.10 -2.06 11.39
N SER A 409 18.15 -2.10 10.58
CA SER A 409 18.07 -1.48 9.26
C SER A 409 17.07 -2.19 8.33
N LEU A 410 16.91 -3.52 8.37
CA LEU A 410 15.95 -4.23 7.52
C LEU A 410 14.72 -4.68 8.29
N VAL A 411 14.84 -5.63 9.23
CA VAL A 411 13.70 -6.21 9.98
C VAL A 411 14.03 -6.17 11.46
N ALA A 412 13.14 -5.73 12.37
CA ALA A 412 13.51 -5.71 13.79
C ALA A 412 13.38 -7.10 14.46
N SER A 413 12.30 -7.84 14.18
CA SER A 413 12.13 -9.23 14.59
C SER A 413 11.71 -10.10 13.41
N ILE A 414 12.44 -11.19 13.14
CA ILE A 414 12.10 -12.18 12.12
C ILE A 414 12.01 -13.58 12.73
N GLN A 415 10.86 -14.25 12.53
CA GLN A 415 10.58 -15.57 13.11
C GLN A 415 10.06 -16.51 12.02
N GLY A 416 10.68 -17.68 11.87
CA GLY A 416 10.13 -18.81 11.12
C GLY A 416 9.47 -19.84 12.05
N ALA A 417 9.26 -21.05 11.55
CA ALA A 417 8.83 -22.19 12.34
C ALA A 417 9.65 -23.46 12.00
N SER A 418 9.45 -24.53 12.76
CA SER A 418 10.14 -25.82 12.56
C SER A 418 9.86 -26.51 11.22
N TYR A 419 8.81 -26.08 10.51
CA TYR A 419 8.39 -26.61 9.21
C TYR A 419 8.70 -25.69 8.01
N ASN A 420 8.93 -24.39 8.23
CA ASN A 420 9.30 -23.44 7.18
C ASN A 420 10.11 -22.28 7.78
N ASN A 421 11.24 -21.93 7.16
CA ASN A 421 12.12 -20.87 7.64
C ASN A 421 11.74 -19.52 7.02
N SER A 422 11.73 -18.45 7.81
CA SER A 422 11.70 -17.08 7.27
C SER A 422 13.05 -16.72 6.64
N GLN A 423 13.07 -15.83 5.65
CA GLN A 423 14.28 -15.48 4.89
C GLN A 423 14.51 -13.97 4.78
N ILE A 424 15.77 -13.54 4.90
CA ILE A 424 16.25 -12.24 4.41
C ILE A 424 17.39 -12.52 3.43
N SER A 425 17.31 -11.99 2.20
CA SER A 425 18.33 -12.25 1.18
C SER A 425 18.63 -11.12 0.21
N ALA A 426 19.88 -11.04 -0.29
CA ALA A 426 20.34 -10.09 -1.31
C ALA A 426 19.89 -8.63 -1.06
N SER A 427 19.99 -8.18 0.19
CA SER A 427 19.37 -6.94 0.69
C SER A 427 20.33 -6.12 1.56
N TYR A 428 20.13 -4.81 1.68
CA TYR A 428 20.96 -3.98 2.55
C TYR A 428 20.21 -2.82 3.19
N GLY A 429 20.62 -2.39 4.38
CA GLY A 429 20.03 -1.22 5.03
C GLY A 429 21.03 -0.25 5.65
N VAL A 430 20.59 1.00 5.82
CA VAL A 430 21.33 2.05 6.52
C VAL A 430 20.52 2.45 7.77
N LEU A 431 21.12 2.33 8.95
CA LEU A 431 20.54 2.76 10.21
C LEU A 431 21.29 3.97 10.76
N LYS A 432 20.58 5.08 10.95
CA LYS A 432 21.06 6.31 11.59
C LYS A 432 20.34 6.50 12.91
N THR A 433 21.04 6.47 14.03
CA THR A 433 20.49 6.85 15.35
C THR A 433 21.48 7.75 16.08
N LYS A 434 20.96 8.67 16.91
CA LYS A 434 21.78 9.42 17.88
C LYS A 434 21.56 8.94 19.32
N LYS A 435 20.67 7.96 19.52
CA LYS A 435 20.16 7.60 20.85
C LYS A 435 20.58 6.19 21.24
N ASN A 436 21.32 6.08 22.33
CA ASN A 436 21.66 4.81 22.98
C ASN A 436 21.15 4.86 24.43
N ALA A 437 20.38 3.84 24.85
CA ALA A 437 19.76 3.76 26.17
C ALA A 437 19.64 2.30 26.60
N LYS A 438 19.63 2.04 27.92
CA LYS A 438 19.74 0.68 28.49
C LYS A 438 18.66 -0.31 28.03
N ASN A 439 17.48 0.17 27.66
CA ASN A 439 16.35 -0.60 27.15
C ASN A 439 16.21 -0.60 25.61
N HIS A 440 17.07 0.13 24.89
CA HIS A 440 17.14 0.10 23.44
C HIS A 440 18.03 -1.07 22.98
N ARG A 441 17.70 -1.66 21.83
CA ARG A 441 18.33 -2.83 21.24
C ARG A 441 18.46 -2.58 19.75
N TYR A 442 19.66 -2.80 19.21
CA TYR A 442 19.99 -2.46 17.83
C TYR A 442 20.62 -3.65 17.11
N GLY A 443 20.17 -3.91 15.89
CA GLY A 443 20.74 -4.89 14.98
C GLY A 443 21.10 -4.25 13.64
N GLY A 444 22.23 -4.67 13.06
CA GLY A 444 22.67 -4.15 11.77
C GLY A 444 21.71 -4.53 10.65
N VAL A 445 21.36 -5.81 10.55
CA VAL A 445 20.37 -6.37 9.62
C VAL A 445 19.04 -6.61 10.32
N THR A 446 19.08 -7.39 11.41
CA THR A 446 17.93 -7.68 12.28
C THR A 446 18.34 -7.75 13.75
N PHE A 447 17.43 -7.50 14.68
CA PHE A 447 17.73 -7.68 16.10
C PHE A 447 17.48 -9.13 16.51
N GLU A 448 16.27 -9.66 16.31
CA GLU A 448 15.93 -11.04 16.65
C GLU A 448 15.71 -11.88 15.38
N ALA A 449 16.37 -13.03 15.31
CA ALA A 449 16.21 -14.03 14.25
C ALA A 449 15.97 -15.42 14.87
N SER A 450 14.80 -15.98 14.61
CA SER A 450 14.35 -17.30 15.07
C SER A 450 13.92 -18.15 13.87
N TYR A 451 14.34 -19.42 13.78
CA TYR A 451 14.08 -20.32 12.64
C TYR A 451 14.27 -19.65 11.26
N SER A 452 15.30 -18.82 11.10
CA SER A 452 15.44 -17.90 9.97
C SER A 452 16.71 -18.14 9.14
N ARG A 453 16.70 -17.78 7.85
CA ARG A 453 17.82 -17.88 6.92
C ARG A 453 18.22 -16.49 6.44
N LEU A 454 19.45 -16.09 6.76
CA LEU A 454 19.97 -14.76 6.42
C LEU A 454 21.14 -14.94 5.44
N SER A 455 20.96 -14.55 4.17
CA SER A 455 21.95 -14.82 3.11
C SER A 455 22.26 -13.61 2.22
N ASN A 456 23.52 -13.19 2.13
CA ASN A 456 23.94 -12.03 1.33
C ASN A 456 23.27 -10.72 1.80
N VAL A 457 23.43 -10.39 3.09
CA VAL A 457 22.69 -9.28 3.72
C VAL A 457 23.63 -8.32 4.48
N TYR A 458 23.47 -7.02 4.24
CA TYR A 458 24.46 -6.03 4.61
C TYR A 458 23.89 -4.81 5.34
N TYR A 459 24.76 -4.12 6.08
CA TYR A 459 24.44 -2.82 6.67
C TYR A 459 25.66 -1.89 6.68
N ASP A 460 25.41 -0.58 6.71
CA ASP A 460 26.47 0.42 6.81
C ASP A 460 26.94 0.60 8.26
N LYS A 461 28.09 0.02 8.59
CA LYS A 461 28.72 0.10 9.92
C LYS A 461 29.50 1.40 10.18
N ALA A 462 29.70 2.24 9.16
CA ALA A 462 30.33 3.55 9.33
C ALA A 462 29.30 4.63 9.74
N ILE A 463 28.02 4.38 9.46
CA ILE A 463 26.89 5.26 9.78
C ILE A 463 26.09 4.78 11.00
N SER A 464 26.06 3.47 11.26
CA SER A 464 25.39 2.90 12.44
C SER A 464 26.20 3.14 13.71
N THR A 465 25.57 3.69 14.76
CA THR A 465 26.26 4.39 15.85
C THR A 465 26.43 3.70 17.21
N PRO A 466 25.72 2.62 17.60
CA PRO A 466 26.07 1.89 18.81
C PRO A 466 27.25 0.94 18.55
N ASP A 467 28.38 1.12 19.25
CA ASP A 467 29.54 0.21 19.15
C ASP A 467 29.19 -1.26 19.50
N THR A 468 28.08 -1.46 20.22
CA THR A 468 27.52 -2.76 20.60
C THR A 468 26.58 -3.37 19.54
N MET A 469 26.47 -2.78 18.35
CA MET A 469 25.52 -3.22 17.33
C MET A 469 26.11 -4.34 16.45
N HIS A 470 25.71 -5.57 16.74
CA HIS A 470 26.04 -6.73 15.90
C HIS A 470 25.17 -6.77 14.63
N ALA A 471 25.60 -7.53 13.62
CA ALA A 471 24.82 -7.72 12.39
C ALA A 471 23.44 -8.35 12.68
N VAL A 472 23.42 -9.29 13.63
CA VAL A 472 22.21 -9.83 14.26
C VAL A 472 22.38 -9.75 15.77
N GLY A 473 21.37 -9.24 16.48
CA GLY A 473 21.44 -9.02 17.93
C GLY A 473 21.24 -10.29 18.77
N LYS A 474 20.36 -11.18 18.31
CA LYS A 474 20.01 -12.48 18.90
C LYS A 474 19.68 -13.45 17.76
N LEU A 475 20.41 -14.55 17.69
CA LEU A 475 20.19 -15.64 16.75
C LEU A 475 19.82 -16.90 17.55
N ASP A 476 18.75 -17.59 17.16
CA ASP A 476 18.41 -18.89 17.73
C ASP A 476 19.24 -20.04 17.10
N GLY A 477 19.23 -21.21 17.74
CA GLY A 477 20.00 -22.37 17.29
C GLY A 477 19.51 -23.03 15.98
N ASN A 478 18.31 -22.67 15.51
CA ASN A 478 17.71 -23.20 14.27
C ASN A 478 17.89 -22.24 13.07
N SER A 479 18.45 -21.05 13.29
CA SER A 479 18.70 -20.05 12.25
C SER A 479 20.10 -20.18 11.62
N THR A 480 20.24 -19.76 10.36
CA THR A 480 21.52 -19.79 9.64
C THR A 480 21.90 -18.41 9.06
N GLN A 481 23.21 -18.17 8.94
CA GLN A 481 23.77 -16.93 8.41
C GLN A 481 24.87 -17.22 7.38
N THR A 482 24.74 -16.64 6.19
CA THR A 482 25.73 -16.66 5.12
C THR A 482 25.94 -15.24 4.62
N ASN A 483 27.18 -14.74 4.56
CA ASN A 483 27.46 -13.39 4.05
C ASN A 483 26.65 -12.27 4.76
N VAL A 484 26.44 -12.37 6.07
CA VAL A 484 25.74 -11.37 6.90
C VAL A 484 26.75 -10.49 7.65
N LEU A 485 27.05 -9.29 7.15
CA LEU A 485 28.10 -8.43 7.76
C LEU A 485 27.97 -6.93 7.51
N GLY A 486 28.62 -6.14 8.38
CA GLY A 486 28.74 -4.70 8.24
C GLY A 486 29.84 -4.29 7.26
N LYS A 487 29.47 -3.47 6.26
CA LYS A 487 30.38 -2.86 5.28
C LYS A 487 30.50 -1.35 5.59
N THR A 488 31.57 -0.70 5.14
CA THR A 488 31.68 0.77 5.23
C THR A 488 30.96 1.43 4.06
N THR A 489 30.53 2.69 4.23
CA THR A 489 29.90 3.51 3.19
C THR A 489 30.63 3.43 1.86
N ALA A 490 31.93 3.72 1.82
CA ALA A 490 32.74 3.67 0.60
C ALA A 490 32.81 2.28 -0.07
N VAL A 491 32.62 1.19 0.68
CA VAL A 491 32.51 -0.16 0.08
C VAL A 491 31.10 -0.39 -0.45
N MET A 492 30.05 0.03 0.27
CA MET A 492 28.67 -0.11 -0.20
C MET A 492 28.37 0.78 -1.41
N GLN A 493 29.06 1.90 -1.55
CA GLN A 493 28.99 2.82 -2.69
C GLN A 493 30.01 2.47 -3.80
N SER A 494 30.35 1.18 -3.95
CA SER A 494 31.32 0.71 -4.96
C SER A 494 30.70 -0.29 -5.95
N PRO A 495 31.19 -0.39 -7.20
CA PRO A 495 30.71 -1.37 -8.17
C PRO A 495 30.85 -2.82 -7.69
N ALA A 496 31.89 -3.12 -6.90
CA ALA A 496 32.12 -4.46 -6.33
C ALA A 496 31.03 -4.88 -5.34
N PHE A 497 30.33 -3.93 -4.69
CA PHE A 497 29.20 -4.24 -3.83
C PHE A 497 27.92 -4.55 -4.62
N VAL A 498 27.73 -3.93 -5.79
CA VAL A 498 26.65 -4.31 -6.73
C VAL A 498 26.87 -5.73 -7.24
N GLU A 499 28.11 -6.07 -7.64
CA GLU A 499 28.49 -7.45 -7.97
C GLU A 499 28.20 -8.42 -6.80
N THR A 500 28.52 -8.02 -5.57
CA THR A 500 28.24 -8.82 -4.36
C THR A 500 26.74 -9.08 -4.18
N LEU A 501 25.89 -8.05 -4.35
CA LEU A 501 24.43 -8.17 -4.25
C LEU A 501 23.85 -9.06 -5.35
N ASN A 502 24.25 -8.86 -6.61
CA ASN A 502 23.72 -9.60 -7.75
C ASN A 502 24.13 -11.08 -7.82
N THR A 503 25.31 -11.46 -7.31
CA THR A 503 25.92 -12.79 -7.52
C THR A 503 26.07 -13.62 -6.25
N ASN A 504 25.45 -13.23 -5.13
CA ASN A 504 25.66 -13.84 -3.81
C ASN A 504 27.16 -13.97 -3.46
N ALA A 505 27.87 -12.83 -3.54
CA ALA A 505 29.33 -12.76 -3.40
C ALA A 505 30.14 -13.66 -4.38
N GLY A 506 29.65 -13.85 -5.60
CA GLY A 506 30.33 -14.61 -6.68
C GLY A 506 30.02 -16.11 -6.73
N LEU A 507 29.08 -16.58 -5.91
CA LEU A 507 28.64 -17.98 -5.85
C LEU A 507 27.58 -18.30 -6.90
N ASP A 508 26.64 -17.38 -7.11
CA ASP A 508 25.47 -17.54 -7.98
C ASP A 508 25.59 -16.73 -9.29
N ASP A 509 24.66 -16.94 -10.22
CA ASP A 509 24.55 -16.16 -11.45
C ASP A 509 24.24 -14.68 -11.16
N ASP A 510 24.69 -13.78 -12.03
CA ASP A 510 24.43 -12.34 -11.92
C ASP A 510 22.95 -12.04 -12.19
N SER A 511 22.21 -11.71 -11.13
CA SER A 511 20.77 -11.46 -11.20
C SER A 511 20.39 -10.24 -12.04
N GLY A 512 21.33 -9.29 -12.24
CA GLY A 512 21.05 -8.01 -12.90
C GLY A 512 20.04 -7.12 -12.17
N VAL A 513 19.67 -7.44 -10.93
CA VAL A 513 18.60 -6.74 -10.17
C VAL A 513 19.07 -5.39 -9.63
N TRP A 514 20.33 -5.30 -9.19
CA TRP A 514 20.96 -4.09 -8.67
C TRP A 514 21.83 -3.41 -9.72
N GLN A 515 21.84 -2.09 -9.70
CA GLN A 515 22.68 -1.22 -10.53
C GLN A 515 23.55 -0.28 -9.69
N TYR A 516 24.67 0.15 -10.27
CA TYR A 516 25.64 1.05 -9.63
C TYR A 516 25.28 2.51 -9.87
N CYS A 517 25.27 3.31 -8.80
CA CYS A 517 25.14 4.76 -8.86
C CYS A 517 26.38 5.42 -8.27
N GLU A 518 27.05 6.27 -9.04
CA GLU A 518 28.31 6.90 -8.63
C GLU A 518 28.11 7.83 -7.41
N GLY A 519 29.05 7.78 -6.46
CA GLY A 519 28.98 8.51 -5.18
C GLY A 519 27.81 8.13 -4.26
N ASN A 520 27.03 7.10 -4.62
CA ASN A 520 25.74 6.77 -4.01
C ASN A 520 25.63 5.27 -3.71
N TYR A 521 24.59 4.89 -2.96
CA TYR A 521 24.30 3.48 -2.74
C TYR A 521 23.66 2.86 -3.99
N PRO A 522 23.69 1.52 -4.15
CA PRO A 522 22.99 0.85 -5.24
C PRO A 522 21.49 1.13 -5.21
N ILE A 523 20.88 1.17 -6.38
CA ILE A 523 19.42 1.12 -6.55
C ILE A 523 19.06 -0.13 -7.36
N LEU A 524 17.80 -0.50 -7.35
CA LEU A 524 17.27 -1.59 -8.18
C LEU A 524 17.06 -1.08 -9.61
N VAL A 525 17.12 -1.97 -10.61
CA VAL A 525 16.79 -1.63 -12.00
C VAL A 525 15.31 -1.27 -12.16
N SER A 526 14.43 -1.73 -11.26
CA SER A 526 13.02 -1.33 -11.18
C SER A 526 12.77 0.07 -10.61
N GLU A 527 13.78 0.73 -10.02
CA GLU A 527 13.64 2.07 -9.42
C GLU A 527 13.89 3.24 -10.40
N GLY A 528 14.15 2.96 -11.69
CA GLY A 528 14.45 3.97 -12.72
C GLY A 528 15.95 4.17 -12.93
N SER A 529 16.37 5.32 -13.49
CA SER A 529 17.80 5.66 -13.54
C SER A 529 18.31 6.22 -12.20
N CYS A 530 19.63 6.12 -11.96
CA CYS A 530 20.27 6.73 -10.80
C CYS A 530 19.99 8.23 -10.68
N GLU A 531 19.95 8.96 -11.80
CA GLU A 531 19.79 10.41 -11.81
C GLU A 531 18.34 10.83 -11.53
N GLU A 532 17.35 10.17 -12.13
CA GLU A 532 15.93 10.36 -11.79
C GLU A 532 15.66 10.01 -10.32
N PHE A 533 16.21 8.87 -9.86
CA PHE A 533 16.03 8.43 -8.48
C PHE A 533 16.63 9.43 -7.49
N TYR A 534 17.91 9.78 -7.63
CA TYR A 534 18.58 10.65 -6.68
C TYR A 534 18.21 12.13 -6.83
N SER A 535 17.66 12.58 -7.97
CA SER A 535 17.04 13.91 -8.07
C SER A 535 15.66 13.99 -7.40
N LYS A 536 14.82 12.96 -7.51
CA LYS A 536 13.51 12.93 -6.84
C LYS A 536 13.61 12.62 -5.33
N PHE A 537 14.59 11.83 -4.92
CA PHE A 537 14.62 11.18 -3.60
C PHE A 537 15.95 11.33 -2.82
N GLY A 538 16.92 12.06 -3.37
CA GLY A 538 18.28 12.09 -2.85
C GLY A 538 18.44 12.74 -1.47
N LEU A 539 18.99 11.98 -0.54
CA LEU A 539 19.60 12.52 0.68
C LEU A 539 20.90 13.21 0.30
N SER A 540 21.00 14.53 0.47
CA SER A 540 22.21 15.30 0.16
C SER A 540 23.43 14.77 0.92
N SER A 541 24.32 14.09 0.21
CA SER A 541 25.61 13.58 0.68
C SER A 541 26.66 14.69 0.64
N SER A 542 26.52 15.66 1.55
CA SER A 542 27.38 16.84 1.59
C SER A 542 28.80 16.54 2.09
N SER A 543 29.66 16.02 1.21
CA SER A 543 31.11 16.06 1.31
C SER A 543 31.72 16.49 -0.03
N GLN A 544 32.71 17.38 0.01
CA GLN A 544 33.16 18.15 -1.15
C GLN A 544 34.12 17.37 -2.05
N SER A 545 33.94 17.47 -3.36
CA SER A 545 35.03 17.57 -4.33
C SER A 545 34.60 18.55 -5.43
N SER A 546 35.56 19.13 -6.16
CA SER A 546 35.38 20.43 -6.81
C SER A 546 35.41 20.41 -8.34
N SER A 547 34.50 21.21 -8.91
CA SER A 547 34.62 21.93 -10.18
C SER A 547 34.96 21.17 -11.48
N SER A 548 34.04 21.26 -12.45
CA SER A 548 34.26 22.16 -13.60
C SER A 548 32.92 22.57 -14.24
N SER A 549 32.94 23.61 -15.07
CA SER A 549 31.76 24.34 -15.54
C SER A 549 31.54 24.21 -17.05
N THR A 550 30.29 24.02 -17.47
CA THR A 550 29.79 24.51 -18.77
C THR A 550 28.37 25.05 -18.60
N GLU A 551 28.16 26.30 -18.98
CA GLU A 551 26.83 26.90 -19.07
C GLU A 551 26.10 26.40 -20.32
N SER A 552 24.77 26.30 -20.26
CA SER A 552 23.89 26.47 -21.42
C SER A 552 22.49 26.84 -20.96
N SER A 553 22.06 28.05 -21.29
CA SER A 553 20.77 28.61 -20.91
C SER A 553 19.67 28.28 -21.91
N SER A 554 18.45 27.98 -21.44
CA SER A 554 17.25 28.33 -22.19
C SER A 554 16.13 28.75 -21.23
N SER A 555 15.54 29.91 -21.51
CA SER A 555 14.53 30.59 -20.70
C SER A 555 13.13 30.41 -21.29
N ILE A 556 12.12 30.21 -20.44
CA ILE A 556 10.76 30.71 -20.68
C ILE A 556 10.32 31.47 -19.41
N SER A 557 9.52 32.53 -19.56
CA SER A 557 9.32 33.56 -18.54
C SER A 557 7.85 33.96 -18.35
N SER A 558 7.56 34.60 -17.20
CA SER A 558 6.31 35.31 -16.86
C SER A 558 5.04 34.44 -16.73
N SER A 559 4.01 34.83 -15.96
CA SER A 559 3.70 36.09 -15.25
C SER A 559 3.20 35.78 -13.82
N SER A 560 3.62 36.45 -12.73
CA SER A 560 3.09 37.73 -12.20
C SER A 560 1.55 37.87 -12.30
N VAL A 561 0.81 38.24 -11.25
CA VAL A 561 1.01 39.45 -10.40
C VAL A 561 0.51 39.30 -8.94
N GLU A 562 1.20 40.02 -8.04
CA GLU A 562 0.73 40.88 -6.91
C GLU A 562 -0.36 40.44 -5.88
N SER A 563 -0.51 41.12 -4.72
CA SER A 563 0.46 41.68 -3.75
C SER A 563 -0.29 42.16 -2.48
N SER A 564 0.36 42.08 -1.30
CA SER A 564 0.16 42.86 -0.05
C SER A 564 0.29 41.99 1.23
N SER A 565 0.45 42.54 2.45
CA SER A 565 1.56 43.35 3.00
C SER A 565 1.18 43.94 4.37
N SER A 566 1.48 43.24 5.47
CA SER A 566 1.53 43.78 6.85
C SER A 566 2.34 42.80 7.71
N GLN A 567 3.54 43.16 8.17
CA GLN A 567 3.85 43.92 9.41
C GLN A 567 3.37 43.26 10.71
N ALA A 568 4.33 42.90 11.57
CA ALA A 568 4.14 42.57 12.98
C ALA A 568 4.17 43.86 13.84
N PRO A 569 3.88 43.79 15.16
CA PRO A 569 4.97 43.53 16.12
C PRO A 569 4.59 42.70 17.37
N SER A 570 5.51 42.65 18.34
CA SER A 570 5.60 41.73 19.48
C SER A 570 5.19 42.31 20.86
N SER A 571 4.69 41.45 21.75
CA SER A 571 4.81 41.54 23.23
C SER A 571 4.32 40.20 23.84
N SER A 572 5.00 39.39 24.68
CA SER A 572 5.98 39.54 25.78
C SER A 572 5.35 39.46 27.20
N SER A 573 5.98 38.70 28.12
CA SER A 573 5.82 38.68 29.60
C SER A 573 4.43 38.30 30.19
N GLU A 574 4.28 37.77 31.42
CA GLU A 574 5.17 37.03 32.36
C GLU A 574 4.31 36.29 33.44
N LYS A 575 4.96 35.48 34.30
CA LYS A 575 4.67 35.16 35.74
C LYS A 575 3.25 35.45 36.30
N SER A 576 2.43 34.51 36.78
CA SER A 576 2.57 33.44 37.82
C SER A 576 2.10 33.83 39.24
N SER A 577 1.66 32.82 40.03
CA SER A 577 1.22 32.88 41.45
C SER A 577 -0.21 33.43 41.70
N SER A 578 -0.93 33.15 42.81
CA SER A 578 -0.53 32.50 44.09
C SER A 578 -1.71 31.85 44.86
N SER A 579 -1.43 30.79 45.65
CA SER A 579 -2.13 30.35 46.91
C SER A 579 -3.64 29.99 46.85
N SER A 580 -4.27 29.28 47.81
CA SER A 580 -3.92 28.76 49.16
C SER A 580 -4.58 27.36 49.37
N LYS A 581 -3.90 26.31 49.87
CA LYS A 581 -3.57 25.97 51.28
C LYS A 581 -4.76 25.52 52.16
N GLU A 582 -4.67 24.26 52.63
CA GLU A 582 -5.03 23.73 53.99
C GLU A 582 -6.53 23.66 54.42
N ASP A 583 -6.99 22.71 55.25
CA ASP A 583 -6.32 21.64 56.03
C ASP A 583 -7.21 20.38 56.35
N SER A 584 -6.64 19.48 57.15
CA SER A 584 -7.05 18.18 57.76
C SER A 584 -8.36 18.21 58.62
N SER A 585 -8.91 17.16 59.30
CA SER A 585 -8.38 15.85 59.78
C SER A 585 -9.44 14.78 60.21
N SER A 586 -9.07 13.51 60.06
CA SER A 586 -9.51 12.20 60.67
C SER A 586 -10.46 12.04 61.89
N SER A 587 -11.34 11.00 61.82
CA SER A 587 -11.66 9.96 62.85
C SER A 587 -12.51 8.81 62.21
N VAL A 588 -12.61 7.51 62.59
CA VAL A 588 -11.93 6.55 63.51
C VAL A 588 -12.68 6.08 64.80
N ALA A 589 -13.46 4.97 64.73
CA ALA A 589 -13.68 3.92 65.78
C ALA A 589 -14.58 2.71 65.30
N PRO A 590 -14.34 1.44 65.74
CA PRO A 590 -15.19 0.23 65.51
C PRO A 590 -15.90 -0.24 66.83
N PRO A 591 -16.42 -1.48 67.07
CA PRO A 591 -16.48 -2.74 66.29
C PRO A 591 -17.84 -3.54 66.42
N SER A 592 -17.78 -4.89 66.28
CA SER A 592 -18.79 -5.94 66.64
C SER A 592 -20.11 -6.01 65.85
N SER A 593 -20.87 -7.12 65.76
CA SER A 593 -20.70 -8.60 65.70
C SER A 593 -21.95 -9.29 66.28
N SER A 594 -22.25 -10.53 65.88
CA SER A 594 -23.48 -11.32 66.15
C SER A 594 -24.80 -10.70 65.63
N SER A 595 -25.75 -11.36 64.95
CA SER A 595 -26.16 -12.78 64.70
C SER A 595 -27.26 -13.34 65.61
N GLU A 596 -28.48 -13.43 65.07
CA GLU A 596 -29.43 -14.53 65.33
C GLU A 596 -30.56 -14.55 64.26
N GLU A 597 -31.03 -15.77 63.96
CA GLU A 597 -32.37 -16.28 63.57
C GLU A 597 -33.51 -15.37 63.01
N GLN A 598 -34.50 -15.84 62.23
CA GLN A 598 -34.90 -17.18 61.74
C GLN A 598 -35.85 -17.04 60.52
N SER A 599 -35.92 -18.03 59.61
CA SER A 599 -37.15 -18.42 58.86
C SER A 599 -36.95 -19.64 57.94
N SER A 600 -37.96 -20.52 57.87
CA SER A 600 -38.13 -21.63 56.90
C SER A 600 -39.15 -21.23 55.81
N SER A 601 -39.53 -21.97 54.76
CA SER A 601 -39.38 -23.39 54.30
C SER A 601 -39.40 -23.39 52.73
N SER A 602 -39.60 -24.44 51.90
CA SER A 602 -40.04 -25.85 52.04
C SER A 602 -39.44 -26.74 50.91
N VAL A 603 -39.93 -27.97 50.70
CA VAL A 603 -39.25 -29.05 49.94
C VAL A 603 -40.23 -29.97 49.17
N VAL A 604 -40.14 -30.03 47.81
CA VAL A 604 -40.28 -31.22 46.90
C VAL A 604 -41.66 -31.97 46.96
N PRO A 605 -42.05 -33.01 46.14
CA PRO A 605 -41.56 -33.59 44.85
C PRO A 605 -42.59 -33.53 43.68
N SER A 606 -42.26 -34.10 42.51
CA SER A 606 -43.04 -35.23 41.94
C SER A 606 -42.42 -35.93 40.71
N SER A 607 -42.73 -37.23 40.66
CA SER A 607 -42.37 -38.35 39.77
C SER A 607 -42.45 -38.22 38.23
N SER A 608 -41.81 -39.17 37.55
CA SER A 608 -41.86 -39.46 36.10
C SER A 608 -42.95 -40.48 35.68
N SER A 609 -43.36 -40.48 34.39
CA SER A 609 -43.36 -41.66 33.48
C SER A 609 -44.39 -41.58 32.32
N ALA A 610 -43.93 -41.72 31.07
CA ALA A 610 -44.70 -42.23 29.93
C ALA A 610 -43.74 -42.72 28.82
N LYS A 611 -44.14 -43.69 27.99
CA LYS A 611 -43.39 -44.23 26.82
C LYS A 611 -44.30 -44.27 25.59
N GLN A 612 -43.73 -44.06 24.39
CA GLN A 612 -44.07 -44.59 23.05
C GLN A 612 -43.63 -43.58 21.95
N GLU A 613 -43.35 -43.91 20.68
CA GLU A 613 -42.77 -45.14 20.09
C GLU A 613 -42.39 -44.85 18.61
N SER A 614 -41.18 -45.22 18.16
CA SER A 614 -40.76 -45.41 16.74
C SER A 614 -39.25 -45.69 16.72
N SER A 615 -38.82 -46.95 16.59
CA SER A 615 -38.71 -47.75 15.34
C SER A 615 -37.38 -47.54 14.59
N SER A 616 -36.33 -48.18 15.09
CA SER A 616 -35.11 -48.44 14.32
C SER A 616 -35.26 -49.70 13.46
N SER A 617 -34.50 -49.79 12.37
CA SER A 617 -34.24 -51.05 11.65
C SER A 617 -32.81 -51.05 11.09
N GLU A 618 -32.22 -52.24 11.00
CA GLU A 618 -30.80 -52.42 10.69
C GLU A 618 -30.56 -52.64 9.19
N ALA A 619 -29.39 -52.24 8.69
CA ALA A 619 -28.80 -52.81 7.48
C ALA A 619 -27.27 -52.83 7.56
N LYS A 620 -26.68 -54.03 7.61
CA LYS A 620 -25.24 -54.23 7.38
C LYS A 620 -24.96 -54.16 5.89
N SER A 621 -23.83 -53.58 5.49
CA SER A 621 -23.21 -53.92 4.20
C SER A 621 -21.68 -53.83 4.31
N SER A 622 -21.00 -54.62 3.48
CA SER A 622 -19.56 -54.82 3.49
C SER A 622 -19.04 -54.96 2.04
N SER A 623 -17.73 -55.15 1.88
CA SER A 623 -17.04 -55.55 0.64
C SER A 623 -17.05 -54.56 -0.56
N SER A 624 -15.93 -53.84 -0.68
CA SER A 624 -15.07 -53.79 -1.88
C SER A 624 -15.68 -53.95 -3.29
N ALA A 625 -15.69 -52.86 -4.06
CA ALA A 625 -15.49 -52.85 -5.52
C ALA A 625 -14.65 -51.61 -5.88
N LYS A 626 -13.42 -51.78 -6.40
CA LYS A 626 -13.09 -51.68 -7.83
C LYS A 626 -13.59 -50.40 -8.52
N SER A 627 -12.65 -49.51 -8.80
CA SER A 627 -12.81 -48.39 -9.74
C SER A 627 -13.11 -48.89 -11.16
N SER A 628 -14.08 -48.26 -11.81
CA SER A 628 -14.39 -48.43 -13.24
C SER A 628 -14.10 -47.12 -13.98
N SER A 629 -13.46 -47.22 -15.13
CA SER A 629 -13.07 -46.08 -15.95
C SER A 629 -14.12 -45.76 -17.01
N SER A 630 -14.47 -44.47 -17.12
CA SER A 630 -15.03 -43.91 -18.35
C SER A 630 -13.90 -43.27 -19.17
N LYS A 631 -13.96 -43.45 -20.49
CA LYS A 631 -13.06 -42.83 -21.49
C LYS A 631 -13.90 -41.98 -22.45
N ALA A 632 -13.21 -41.21 -23.29
CA ALA A 632 -13.72 -40.28 -24.30
C ALA A 632 -14.19 -38.92 -23.71
N ASN A 633 -13.91 -37.76 -24.32
CA ASN A 633 -13.11 -37.52 -25.53
C ASN A 633 -12.26 -36.24 -25.42
N SER A 634 -11.19 -36.18 -26.22
CA SER A 634 -10.18 -35.11 -26.20
C SER A 634 -10.23 -34.21 -27.43
N SER A 635 -10.31 -32.90 -27.22
CA SER A 635 -10.00 -31.83 -28.18
C SER A 635 -9.62 -30.58 -27.36
N SER A 636 -8.37 -30.11 -27.35
CA SER A 636 -7.78 -29.17 -28.32
C SER A 636 -8.70 -28.00 -28.73
N SER A 637 -8.27 -26.74 -28.67
CA SER A 637 -7.00 -26.20 -28.12
C SER A 637 -7.03 -24.68 -28.04
N GLU A 638 -6.62 -24.10 -26.90
CA GLU A 638 -6.08 -22.74 -26.83
C GLU A 638 -4.78 -22.72 -26.01
N LYS A 639 -3.98 -21.66 -26.18
CA LYS A 639 -2.54 -21.68 -25.91
C LYS A 639 -2.22 -21.42 -24.44
N SER A 640 -1.63 -22.40 -23.77
CA SER A 640 -0.77 -22.08 -22.62
C SER A 640 0.44 -21.30 -23.13
N ASN A 641 0.67 -20.11 -22.56
CA ASN A 641 1.92 -19.39 -22.77
C ASN A 641 3.03 -20.12 -22.02
N PHE A 642 3.60 -21.14 -22.66
CA PHE A 642 4.93 -21.62 -22.31
C PHE A 642 5.88 -20.43 -22.35
N VAL A 643 6.41 -20.06 -21.19
CA VAL A 643 7.59 -19.21 -21.12
C VAL A 643 8.71 -19.97 -21.83
N MET A 644 9.01 -19.59 -23.07
CA MET A 644 10.31 -19.93 -23.62
C MET A 644 11.34 -19.34 -22.67
N ALA A 645 12.12 -20.20 -22.00
CA ALA A 645 13.39 -19.77 -21.46
C ALA A 645 14.15 -19.08 -22.60
N PRO A 646 14.62 -17.82 -22.44
CA PRO A 646 15.27 -17.11 -23.52
C PRO A 646 16.43 -17.97 -24.04
N PRO A 647 16.58 -18.14 -25.37
CA PRO A 647 17.47 -19.14 -25.94
C PRO A 647 18.88 -18.93 -25.39
N GLN A 648 19.38 -19.91 -24.62
CA GLN A 648 20.66 -19.78 -23.91
C GLN A 648 21.74 -19.34 -24.88
N LYS A 649 22.22 -18.10 -24.73
CA LYS A 649 23.18 -17.49 -25.65
C LYS A 649 24.47 -18.30 -25.61
N LYS A 650 24.72 -19.08 -26.67
CA LYS A 650 25.96 -19.83 -26.84
C LYS A 650 27.03 -18.86 -27.34
N PHE A 651 27.91 -18.42 -26.45
CA PHE A 651 29.23 -17.97 -26.87
C PHE A 651 30.02 -19.19 -27.37
N ASN A 652 30.99 -18.96 -28.23
CA ASN A 652 32.01 -19.96 -28.57
C ASN A 652 33.32 -19.55 -27.91
N LEU A 653 33.94 -20.48 -27.18
CA LEU A 653 35.29 -20.32 -26.64
C LEU A 653 36.30 -21.01 -27.56
N ALA A 654 37.37 -20.31 -27.91
CA ALA A 654 38.52 -20.87 -28.61
C ALA A 654 39.82 -20.54 -27.86
N VAL A 655 40.73 -21.50 -27.78
CA VAL A 655 42.08 -21.34 -27.22
C VAL A 655 43.09 -21.32 -28.36
N ASN A 656 43.96 -20.32 -28.39
CA ASN A 656 45.10 -20.24 -29.29
C ASN A 656 46.37 -19.91 -28.48
N GLY A 657 47.11 -20.96 -28.12
CA GLY A 657 48.23 -20.89 -27.17
C GLY A 657 47.80 -20.26 -25.84
N MET A 658 48.40 -19.10 -25.53
CA MET A 658 48.15 -18.30 -24.34
C MET A 658 46.90 -17.39 -24.43
N THR A 659 46.18 -17.37 -25.56
CA THR A 659 45.05 -16.47 -25.79
C THR A 659 43.71 -17.21 -25.81
N ILE A 660 42.79 -16.78 -24.94
CA ILE A 660 41.39 -17.17 -24.94
C ILE A 660 40.62 -16.18 -25.81
N THR A 661 39.90 -16.68 -26.81
CA THR A 661 39.02 -15.90 -27.68
C THR A 661 37.57 -16.32 -27.43
N LEU A 662 36.75 -15.38 -26.98
CA LEU A 662 35.31 -15.54 -26.86
C LEU A 662 34.62 -14.88 -28.05
N SER A 663 33.73 -15.58 -28.74
CA SER A 663 32.91 -15.02 -29.83
C SER A 663 31.42 -15.31 -29.64
N ASN A 664 30.56 -14.56 -30.34
CA ASN A 664 29.10 -14.52 -30.15
C ASN A 664 28.66 -14.06 -28.73
N THR A 665 29.46 -13.21 -28.09
CA THR A 665 29.18 -12.62 -26.78
C THR A 665 28.27 -11.39 -26.91
N GLN A 666 27.11 -11.39 -26.24
CA GLN A 666 26.18 -10.25 -26.23
C GLN A 666 26.08 -9.64 -24.83
N GLY A 667 27.05 -8.78 -24.48
CA GLY A 667 27.16 -8.13 -23.18
C GLY A 667 27.63 -9.07 -22.05
N GLY A 668 27.61 -8.55 -20.82
CA GLY A 668 28.09 -9.23 -19.62
C GLY A 668 29.60 -9.11 -19.39
N ASN A 669 30.09 -9.80 -18.37
CA ASN A 669 31.51 -9.85 -18.00
C ASN A 669 32.08 -11.26 -18.23
N VAL A 670 33.35 -11.34 -18.61
CA VAL A 670 34.18 -12.54 -18.47
C VAL A 670 35.03 -12.42 -17.20
N ARG A 671 35.03 -13.47 -16.38
CA ARG A 671 35.95 -13.65 -15.25
C ARG A 671 36.79 -14.91 -15.50
N ILE A 672 38.10 -14.84 -15.31
CA ILE A 672 39.04 -15.96 -15.50
C ILE A 672 39.75 -16.21 -14.17
N PHE A 673 39.66 -17.43 -13.67
CA PHE A 673 40.27 -17.86 -12.42
C PHE A 673 41.40 -18.86 -12.67
N ASP A 674 42.40 -18.92 -11.80
CA ASP A 674 43.44 -19.95 -11.83
C ASP A 674 42.90 -21.31 -11.37
N ALA A 675 43.76 -22.34 -11.39
CA ALA A 675 43.45 -23.69 -10.93
C ALA A 675 43.17 -23.81 -9.41
N LEU A 676 43.39 -22.75 -8.64
CA LEU A 676 43.14 -22.67 -7.19
C LEU A 676 41.88 -21.85 -6.87
N GLY A 677 41.28 -21.19 -7.87
CA GLY A 677 40.08 -20.36 -7.74
C GLY A 677 40.33 -18.87 -7.52
N HIS A 678 41.58 -18.38 -7.63
CA HIS A 678 41.87 -16.95 -7.55
C HIS A 678 41.51 -16.25 -8.87
N LEU A 679 40.89 -15.07 -8.79
CA LEU A 679 40.57 -14.27 -9.98
C LEU A 679 41.85 -13.67 -10.60
N VAL A 680 42.12 -14.01 -11.86
CA VAL A 680 43.31 -13.56 -12.62
C VAL A 680 42.96 -12.44 -13.60
N VAL A 681 41.78 -12.50 -14.23
CA VAL A 681 41.27 -11.45 -15.14
C VAL A 681 39.76 -11.28 -14.95
N ALA A 682 39.30 -10.03 -14.89
CA ALA A 682 37.90 -9.67 -15.13
C ALA A 682 37.84 -8.61 -16.24
N LYS A 683 36.91 -8.75 -17.19
CA LYS A 683 36.79 -7.81 -18.33
C LYS A 683 35.34 -7.74 -18.85
N PRO A 684 34.80 -6.55 -19.17
CA PRO A 684 33.51 -6.43 -19.84
C PRO A 684 33.59 -6.93 -21.28
N LEU A 685 32.55 -7.63 -21.73
CA LEU A 685 32.41 -8.15 -23.08
C LEU A 685 31.76 -7.10 -23.99
N SER A 686 32.48 -6.69 -25.03
CA SER A 686 31.99 -5.67 -25.97
C SER A 686 30.80 -6.18 -26.79
N ALA A 687 29.83 -5.30 -27.05
CA ALA A 687 28.65 -5.59 -27.87
C ALA A 687 28.99 -5.97 -29.34
N THR A 688 30.23 -5.73 -29.77
CA THR A 688 30.79 -6.12 -31.07
C THR A 688 31.06 -7.63 -31.24
N GLY A 689 30.72 -8.46 -30.24
CA GLY A 689 30.52 -9.89 -30.45
C GLY A 689 31.78 -10.77 -30.46
N THR A 690 32.98 -10.22 -30.20
CA THR A 690 34.21 -11.00 -29.96
C THR A 690 35.12 -10.28 -28.97
N THR A 691 35.77 -11.03 -28.07
CA THR A 691 36.76 -10.51 -27.11
C THR A 691 37.91 -11.51 -26.94
N ALA A 692 39.14 -11.03 -27.08
CA ALA A 692 40.35 -11.80 -26.83
C ALA A 692 41.01 -11.38 -25.50
N ILE A 693 41.59 -12.35 -24.79
CA ILE A 693 42.33 -12.19 -23.53
C ILE A 693 43.56 -13.11 -23.57
N THR A 694 44.76 -12.54 -23.46
CA THR A 694 46.03 -13.26 -23.40
C THR A 694 46.52 -13.35 -21.96
N MET A 695 46.72 -14.58 -21.46
CA MET A 695 47.22 -14.83 -20.11
C MET A 695 48.75 -14.71 -20.06
N GLN A 696 49.31 -14.47 -18.88
CA GLN A 696 50.76 -14.28 -18.69
C GLN A 696 51.51 -15.59 -18.40
N THR A 697 50.84 -16.61 -17.89
CA THR A 697 51.41 -17.93 -17.56
C THR A 697 50.58 -19.07 -18.18
N PRO A 698 51.20 -20.14 -18.69
CA PRO A 698 50.48 -21.33 -19.13
C PRO A 698 49.87 -22.07 -17.93
N GLY A 699 48.84 -22.88 -18.15
CA GLY A 699 48.16 -23.63 -17.08
C GLY A 699 46.68 -23.85 -17.31
N ASN A 700 46.03 -24.41 -16.28
CA ASN A 700 44.58 -24.63 -16.25
C ASN A 700 43.89 -23.38 -15.69
N TYR A 701 42.86 -22.90 -16.38
CA TYR A 701 42.07 -21.75 -15.97
C TYR A 701 40.57 -22.07 -16.04
N ILE A 702 39.78 -21.46 -15.15
CA ILE A 702 38.33 -21.54 -15.16
C ILE A 702 37.80 -20.23 -15.76
N VAL A 703 37.20 -20.31 -16.95
CA VAL A 703 36.59 -19.17 -17.63
C VAL A 703 35.10 -19.15 -17.29
N ARG A 704 34.64 -18.09 -16.61
CA ARG A 704 33.23 -17.82 -16.35
C ARG A 704 32.71 -16.73 -17.29
N VAL A 705 31.64 -17.02 -18.03
CA VAL A 705 30.92 -16.08 -18.91
C VAL A 705 29.42 -16.34 -18.75
N SER A 706 28.68 -15.32 -18.31
CA SER A 706 27.20 -15.36 -18.20
C SER A 706 26.68 -16.67 -17.58
N GLY A 707 27.20 -16.99 -16.39
CA GLY A 707 26.87 -18.18 -15.59
C GLY A 707 27.57 -19.48 -15.99
N LYS A 708 28.04 -19.60 -17.24
CA LYS A 708 28.73 -20.83 -17.68
C LYS A 708 30.20 -20.81 -17.29
N CYS A 709 30.64 -21.92 -16.69
CA CYS A 709 32.04 -22.21 -16.37
C CYS A 709 32.59 -23.20 -17.41
N GLU A 710 33.69 -22.86 -18.08
CA GLU A 710 34.48 -23.80 -18.87
C GLU A 710 35.93 -23.85 -18.36
N VAL A 711 36.51 -25.05 -18.27
CA VAL A 711 37.92 -25.24 -17.90
C VAL A 711 38.75 -25.27 -19.18
N VAL A 712 39.74 -24.39 -19.27
CA VAL A 712 40.62 -24.24 -20.43
C VAL A 712 42.06 -24.53 -20.03
N ILE A 713 42.83 -25.14 -20.95
CA ILE A 713 44.24 -25.45 -20.74
C ILE A 713 45.05 -24.62 -21.74
N LEU A 714 45.80 -23.64 -21.23
CA LEU A 714 46.68 -22.78 -22.03
C LEU A 714 48.10 -23.37 -22.04
N LYS A 715 48.74 -23.27 -23.21
CA LYS A 715 50.05 -23.86 -23.52
C LYS A 715 50.94 -22.82 -24.21
#